data_AF-A0A928SL89-F1
#
_entry.id   AF-A0A928SL89-F1
#
_cell.length_a   1.000
_cell.length_b   1.000
_cell.length_c   1.000
_cell.angle_alpha   90.00
_cell.angle_beta   90.00
_cell.angle_gamma   90.00
#
_symmetry.space_group_name_H-M   'P 1'
#
loop_
_entity.id
_entity.type
_entity.pdbx_description
1 polymer ?
#
loop_
_entity_poly.entity_id
_entity_poly.type
_entity_poly.pdbx_seq_one_letter_code
_entity_poly.pdbx_strand_id
1 'polypeptide(L)'
;MSPSVGQRLLGRYRVESVRDLGTGVEVGAALDEAGASLSFLAVAVPGATPRDVKQLLADQDRYRIGAQGIARPVDVGLEQDLLVLVYERRYGETLSDWIARGPSSAASAGNALTSIAAALGPLHDQGIAFGLLAADLARIGPEGVSIEGFALDALVRTLAGDRAAVSMSPEAARAPEQASSTPGPASPAADVYALGALATQLVIGRALSPADARPTPRACGVDVSDDVEALISKAVARSPVARPGDVVRWAQELAEALLRPHVPLAPAPVAAEAPAPDAPPPWAAPPEPAPQVAVAPEPPAGQPPVTRPPPPPAPRDSMPPSKRKGESALWIVALVGGVLLMLAGVGGLFAYSLWRGTPTGTTSPAPSATTPPVVPPLPEPAPATPDAGADEDAGLAAAEPDAAVPLPAVGTRVASASDLDSPLPLPADVPVWGSEKALVTLVLFGDLECPHTRRAYRAIESILRAFPDEVRVAFRHRPLSIHSRAKDAARVAVGMRREHGDAGFWRFVAQAASTTDDANRILLARWVKAAGGQESRIETWLEQSETENEVGRDLLLAGLFDVRETPTLFVNGARVEGFTTYDDLKRTIERELGTARSVLALGTSLSELYATRVRKNLIGLGKDVAERTCPPIAGSPVRGAADALVTVVEFSDFECPFCRRVQPALDTLLARHGGDLRIVWKNFPLDHHRRARPAAAFALEVYEKGGPTKFWKAHDQLFGSQNDLGDSGLSAIAGVLGMPAEPLLEASRQRARDPKIDADARLGQKLGVRGTPAFFVNGRLLSGAQPLERFESLVKEELESARNLVAGGTPRSRVYDALCGVR
;
A
#
# COMPACT_ATOMS: atom_id res chain seq x y z
N MET A 1 0.89 -5.57 -36.00
CA MET A 1 1.99 -5.00 -36.83
C MET A 1 3.07 -4.54 -35.88
N SER A 2 4.35 -4.76 -36.20
CA SER A 2 5.46 -4.24 -35.41
C SER A 2 5.66 -2.73 -35.61
N PRO A 3 6.02 -1.96 -34.58
CA PRO A 3 6.56 -0.61 -34.73
C PRO A 3 7.80 -0.59 -35.63
N SER A 4 8.00 0.49 -36.38
CA SER A 4 9.15 0.69 -37.26
C SER A 4 9.80 2.06 -37.01
N VAL A 5 11.12 2.15 -37.15
CA VAL A 5 11.86 3.42 -36.92
C VAL A 5 11.36 4.49 -37.90
N GLY A 6 11.01 5.67 -37.37
CA GLY A 6 10.38 6.76 -38.12
C GLY A 6 8.84 6.73 -38.17
N GLN A 7 8.18 5.62 -37.82
CA GLN A 7 6.73 5.57 -37.62
C GLN A 7 6.31 6.53 -36.49
N ARG A 8 5.09 7.09 -36.57
CA ARG A 8 4.44 7.76 -35.44
C ARG A 8 3.45 6.81 -34.78
N LEU A 9 3.74 6.42 -33.53
CA LEU A 9 2.81 5.67 -32.68
C LEU A 9 1.77 6.62 -32.07
N LEU A 10 0.53 6.15 -31.98
CA LEU A 10 -0.63 6.89 -31.48
C LEU A 10 -0.81 8.23 -32.21
N GLY A 11 -0.45 8.24 -33.50
CA GLY A 11 -0.37 9.41 -34.37
C GLY A 11 0.71 10.46 -34.01
N ARG A 12 1.31 10.38 -32.82
CA ARG A 12 2.12 11.44 -32.22
C ARG A 12 3.61 11.07 -32.11
N TYR A 13 3.93 9.94 -31.49
CA TYR A 13 5.30 9.66 -31.01
C TYR A 13 6.17 9.03 -32.09
N ARG A 14 7.20 9.74 -32.56
CA ARG A 14 8.09 9.27 -33.64
C ARG A 14 9.12 8.28 -33.09
N VAL A 15 8.99 7.01 -33.46
CA VAL A 15 9.90 5.92 -33.06
C VAL A 15 11.35 6.23 -33.48
N GLU A 16 12.28 6.13 -32.53
CA GLU A 16 13.73 6.24 -32.72
C GLU A 16 14.40 4.87 -32.77
N SER A 17 13.95 3.94 -31.93
CA SER A 17 14.49 2.58 -31.83
C SER A 17 13.39 1.57 -31.48
N VAL A 18 13.61 0.31 -31.85
CA VAL A 18 12.73 -0.82 -31.53
C VAL A 18 13.61 -2.03 -31.19
N ARG A 19 13.24 -2.78 -30.15
CA ARG A 19 13.80 -4.07 -29.74
C ARG A 19 12.62 -5.02 -29.54
N ASP A 20 12.51 -6.03 -30.39
CA ASP A 20 11.67 -7.21 -30.11
C ASP A 20 12.38 -8.05 -29.03
N LEU A 21 11.66 -8.43 -27.98
CA LEU A 21 12.17 -9.27 -26.89
C LEU A 21 12.06 -10.78 -27.20
N GLY A 22 11.53 -11.16 -28.37
CA GLY A 22 11.26 -12.54 -28.77
C GLY A 22 10.06 -13.17 -28.06
N THR A 23 9.31 -12.36 -27.30
CA THR A 23 8.18 -12.78 -26.44
C THR A 23 6.83 -12.26 -26.92
N GLY A 24 6.78 -11.54 -28.04
CA GLY A 24 5.60 -10.77 -28.47
C GLY A 24 5.46 -9.41 -27.76
N VAL A 25 6.49 -9.00 -27.02
CA VAL A 25 6.65 -7.67 -26.43
C VAL A 25 7.75 -6.93 -27.19
N GLU A 26 7.42 -5.75 -27.69
CA GLU A 26 8.34 -4.86 -28.42
C GLU A 26 8.54 -3.59 -27.59
N VAL A 27 9.79 -3.17 -27.38
CA VAL A 27 10.12 -2.00 -26.56
C VAL A 27 11.04 -1.04 -27.32
N GLY A 28 11.06 0.23 -26.95
CA GLY A 28 11.94 1.19 -27.63
C GLY A 28 11.89 2.60 -27.10
N ALA A 29 12.51 3.51 -27.84
CA ALA A 29 12.45 4.95 -27.62
C ALA A 29 11.68 5.64 -28.74
N ALA A 30 10.94 6.71 -28.40
CA ALA A 30 10.23 7.55 -29.35
C ALA A 30 10.28 9.02 -28.90
N LEU A 31 10.28 9.95 -29.86
CA LEU A 31 10.16 11.39 -29.58
C LEU A 31 8.70 11.82 -29.57
N ASP A 32 8.32 12.69 -28.64
CA ASP A 32 7.07 13.46 -28.74
C ASP A 32 7.19 14.61 -29.77
N GLU A 33 6.16 15.46 -29.83
CA GLU A 33 6.14 16.61 -30.77
C GLU A 33 7.05 17.77 -30.34
N ALA A 34 7.49 17.80 -29.08
CA ALA A 34 8.47 18.77 -28.57
C ALA A 34 9.92 18.28 -28.71
N GLY A 35 10.12 16.99 -29.02
CA GLY A 35 11.44 16.36 -29.14
C GLY A 35 11.96 15.72 -27.84
N ALA A 36 11.10 15.48 -26.84
CA ALA A 36 11.46 14.74 -25.64
C ALA A 36 11.49 13.22 -25.92
N SER A 37 12.55 12.52 -25.50
CA SER A 37 12.68 11.07 -25.67
C SER A 37 11.92 10.32 -24.57
N LEU A 38 10.90 9.59 -24.98
CA LEU A 38 10.01 8.74 -24.17
C LEU A 38 10.34 7.26 -24.42
N SER A 39 10.02 6.38 -23.47
CA SER A 39 10.02 4.94 -23.70
C SER A 39 8.64 4.49 -24.18
N PHE A 40 8.58 3.43 -24.97
CA PHE A 40 7.33 2.75 -25.27
C PHE A 40 7.46 1.24 -25.10
N LEU A 41 6.31 0.63 -24.81
CA LEU A 41 6.07 -0.81 -24.77
C LEU A 41 4.86 -1.09 -25.68
N ALA A 42 5.02 -1.99 -26.64
CA ALA A 42 3.97 -2.43 -27.54
C ALA A 42 3.77 -3.95 -27.45
N VAL A 43 2.51 -4.40 -27.45
CA VAL A 43 2.13 -5.83 -27.45
C VAL A 43 0.95 -6.05 -28.39
N ALA A 44 0.98 -7.14 -29.16
CA ALA A 44 -0.18 -7.56 -29.95
C ALA A 44 -1.25 -8.18 -29.03
N VAL A 45 -2.42 -7.56 -28.96
CA VAL A 45 -3.58 -8.00 -28.16
C VAL A 45 -4.82 -8.05 -29.05
N PRO A 46 -4.99 -9.10 -29.88
CA PRO A 46 -6.03 -9.13 -30.91
C PRO A 46 -7.45 -8.97 -30.36
N GLY A 47 -8.22 -8.06 -30.95
CA GLY A 47 -9.59 -7.77 -30.52
C GLY A 47 -9.73 -6.97 -29.21
N ALA A 48 -8.64 -6.43 -28.65
CA ALA A 48 -8.71 -5.48 -27.55
C ALA A 48 -9.50 -4.21 -27.95
N THR A 49 -10.23 -3.62 -27.01
CA THR A 49 -11.06 -2.43 -27.24
C THR A 49 -10.62 -1.23 -26.38
N PRO A 50 -11.05 0.00 -26.71
CA PRO A 50 -10.81 1.18 -25.86
C PRO A 50 -11.40 1.05 -24.44
N ARG A 51 -12.36 0.14 -24.21
CA ARG A 51 -12.85 -0.17 -22.87
C ARG A 51 -11.79 -0.90 -22.05
N ASP A 52 -11.02 -1.78 -22.67
CA ASP A 52 -10.03 -2.64 -22.01
C ASP A 52 -8.75 -1.84 -21.73
N VAL A 53 -8.40 -0.88 -22.60
CA VAL A 53 -7.42 0.18 -22.30
C VAL A 53 -7.82 0.98 -21.06
N LYS A 54 -9.08 1.40 -20.97
CA LYS A 54 -9.60 2.12 -19.80
C LYS A 54 -9.60 1.26 -18.54
N GLN A 55 -9.85 -0.05 -18.67
CA GLN A 55 -9.78 -0.99 -17.55
C GLN A 55 -8.33 -1.17 -17.06
N LEU A 56 -7.37 -1.34 -17.98
CA LEU A 56 -5.94 -1.41 -17.66
C LEU A 56 -5.48 -0.19 -16.88
N LEU A 57 -5.80 1.02 -17.35
CA LEU A 57 -5.48 2.26 -16.65
C LEU A 57 -6.16 2.36 -15.28
N ALA A 58 -7.41 1.90 -15.15
CA ALA A 58 -8.14 1.91 -13.89
C ALA A 58 -7.59 0.90 -12.87
N ASP A 59 -7.07 -0.25 -13.31
CA ASP A 59 -6.43 -1.24 -12.43
C ASP A 59 -4.99 -0.83 -12.08
N GLN A 60 -4.23 -0.25 -13.03
CA GLN A 60 -2.95 0.41 -12.72
C GLN A 60 -3.14 1.49 -11.64
N ASP A 61 -4.12 2.40 -11.79
CA ASP A 61 -4.38 3.45 -10.81
C ASP A 61 -4.94 2.94 -9.47
N ARG A 62 -5.71 1.85 -9.46
CA ARG A 62 -6.24 1.26 -8.22
C ARG A 62 -5.15 0.60 -7.38
N TYR A 63 -4.23 -0.15 -8.01
CA TYR A 63 -3.33 -1.05 -7.30
C TYR A 63 -1.91 -0.49 -7.10
N ARG A 64 -1.46 0.47 -7.92
CA ARG A 64 -0.13 1.10 -7.82
C ARG A 64 0.03 2.05 -6.61
N ILE A 65 -0.99 2.18 -5.75
CA ILE A 65 -0.94 3.00 -4.54
C ILE A 65 0.13 2.44 -3.59
N GLY A 66 1.19 3.22 -3.35
CA GLY A 66 2.36 2.83 -2.55
C GLY A 66 3.55 2.29 -3.37
N ALA A 67 3.30 1.73 -4.55
CA ALA A 67 4.33 1.14 -5.42
C ALA A 67 5.07 2.21 -6.26
N GLN A 68 5.86 3.07 -5.60
CA GLN A 68 6.45 4.26 -6.24
C GLN A 68 7.38 3.96 -7.43
N GLY A 69 8.07 2.81 -7.42
CA GLY A 69 8.96 2.38 -8.51
C GLY A 69 8.26 1.80 -9.74
N ILE A 70 6.93 1.70 -9.74
CA ILE A 70 6.16 1.24 -10.91
C ILE A 70 5.79 2.44 -11.77
N ALA A 71 6.14 2.38 -13.06
CA ALA A 71 5.85 3.43 -14.02
C ALA A 71 4.33 3.55 -14.28
N ARG A 72 3.84 4.79 -14.43
CA ARG A 72 2.54 5.06 -15.05
C ARG A 72 2.81 5.49 -16.49
N PRO A 73 2.08 4.96 -17.50
CA PRO A 73 2.18 5.50 -18.85
C PRO A 73 1.62 6.92 -18.90
N VAL A 74 2.28 7.81 -19.63
CA VAL A 74 1.78 9.15 -19.96
C VAL A 74 0.74 9.13 -21.06
N ASP A 75 0.76 8.11 -21.92
CA ASP A 75 -0.24 7.88 -22.95
C ASP A 75 -0.42 6.37 -23.21
N VAL A 76 -1.64 5.94 -23.56
CA VAL A 76 -1.96 4.55 -23.92
C VAL A 76 -3.02 4.54 -25.01
N GLY A 77 -2.85 3.69 -26.02
CA GLY A 77 -3.84 3.51 -27.08
C GLY A 77 -3.70 2.20 -27.85
N LEU A 78 -4.60 2.01 -28.81
CA LEU A 78 -4.65 0.83 -29.69
C LEU A 78 -4.45 1.27 -31.15
N GLU A 79 -3.45 0.71 -31.82
CA GLU A 79 -3.29 0.78 -33.27
C GLU A 79 -3.64 -0.57 -33.88
N GLN A 80 -4.87 -0.70 -34.40
CA GLN A 80 -5.44 -1.99 -34.81
C GLN A 80 -5.46 -2.98 -33.63
N ASP A 81 -4.73 -4.10 -33.73
CA ASP A 81 -4.54 -5.10 -32.68
C ASP A 81 -3.29 -4.84 -31.81
N LEU A 82 -2.56 -3.72 -31.99
CA LEU A 82 -1.37 -3.38 -31.21
C LEU A 82 -1.73 -2.44 -30.06
N LEU A 83 -1.56 -2.90 -28.82
CA LEU A 83 -1.65 -2.07 -27.63
C LEU A 83 -0.31 -1.38 -27.38
N VAL A 84 -0.30 -0.05 -27.31
CA VAL A 84 0.90 0.77 -27.09
C VAL A 84 0.77 1.55 -25.79
N LEU A 85 1.77 1.43 -24.91
CA LEU A 85 1.94 2.21 -23.70
C LEU A 85 3.20 3.08 -23.85
N VAL A 86 3.09 4.37 -23.58
CA VAL A 86 4.19 5.35 -23.66
C VAL A 86 4.49 5.89 -22.27
N TYR A 87 5.77 5.96 -21.89
CA TYR A 87 6.26 6.34 -20.56
C TYR A 87 7.29 7.47 -20.63
N GLU A 88 7.36 8.28 -19.58
CA GLU A 88 8.55 9.11 -19.32
C GLU A 88 9.79 8.23 -19.17
N ARG A 89 10.91 8.58 -19.82
CA ARG A 89 12.21 7.95 -19.54
C ARG A 89 12.77 8.43 -18.21
N ARG A 90 12.16 7.95 -17.14
CA ARG A 90 12.63 8.13 -15.78
C ARG A 90 13.87 7.24 -15.58
N TYR A 91 14.97 7.87 -15.17
CA TYR A 91 16.29 7.24 -15.02
C TYR A 91 16.89 6.76 -16.36
N GLY A 92 18.03 6.05 -16.31
CA GLY A 92 18.92 5.89 -17.45
C GLY A 92 18.59 4.74 -18.42
N GLU A 93 19.62 3.93 -18.67
CA GLU A 93 19.54 2.71 -19.49
C GLU A 93 18.64 1.64 -18.84
N THR A 94 18.28 0.60 -19.62
CA THR A 94 17.54 -0.53 -19.05
C THR A 94 18.46 -1.44 -18.25
N LEU A 95 17.90 -2.26 -17.37
CA LEU A 95 18.65 -3.27 -16.64
C LEU A 95 19.29 -4.28 -17.60
N SER A 96 18.65 -4.55 -18.74
CA SER A 96 19.20 -5.38 -19.83
C SER A 96 20.45 -4.76 -20.47
N ASP A 97 20.43 -3.46 -20.76
CA ASP A 97 21.58 -2.74 -21.31
C ASP A 97 22.76 -2.73 -20.33
N TRP A 98 22.47 -2.58 -19.03
CA TRP A 98 23.48 -2.65 -17.98
C TRP A 98 24.05 -4.08 -17.84
N ILE A 99 23.20 -5.12 -17.74
CA ILE A 99 23.61 -6.53 -17.69
C ILE A 99 24.50 -6.89 -18.89
N ALA A 100 24.23 -6.34 -20.08
CA ALA A 100 25.02 -6.58 -21.29
C ALA A 100 26.47 -6.04 -21.23
N ARG A 101 26.83 -5.21 -20.22
CA ARG A 101 28.19 -4.71 -20.00
C ARG A 101 29.08 -5.65 -19.18
N GLY A 102 28.54 -6.73 -18.62
CA GLY A 102 29.26 -7.64 -17.73
C GLY A 102 28.81 -7.56 -16.26
N PRO A 103 29.52 -8.24 -15.34
CA PRO A 103 29.11 -8.37 -13.94
C PRO A 103 28.95 -7.03 -13.23
N SER A 104 27.84 -6.88 -12.50
CA SER A 104 27.59 -5.68 -11.70
C SER A 104 28.41 -5.71 -10.40
N SER A 105 28.80 -4.54 -9.89
CA SER A 105 29.37 -4.46 -8.54
C SER A 105 28.34 -4.94 -7.51
N ALA A 106 28.79 -5.60 -6.44
CA ALA A 106 27.93 -6.11 -5.38
C ALA A 106 26.96 -5.05 -4.81
N ALA A 107 27.47 -3.83 -4.57
CA ALA A 107 26.67 -2.70 -4.11
C ALA A 107 25.61 -2.29 -5.13
N SER A 108 25.99 -2.21 -6.41
CA SER A 108 25.07 -1.80 -7.48
C SER A 108 23.99 -2.86 -7.73
N ALA A 109 24.34 -4.15 -7.73
CA ALA A 109 23.40 -5.26 -7.85
C ALA A 109 22.43 -5.32 -6.64
N GLY A 110 22.94 -5.14 -5.42
CA GLY A 110 22.13 -5.04 -4.20
C GLY A 110 21.14 -3.87 -4.25
N ASN A 111 21.60 -2.68 -4.63
CA ASN A 111 20.75 -1.48 -4.78
C ASN A 111 19.68 -1.66 -5.87
N ALA A 112 20.02 -2.33 -6.99
CA ALA A 112 19.07 -2.64 -8.04
C ALA A 112 17.95 -3.58 -7.55
N LEU A 113 18.32 -4.68 -6.89
CA LEU A 113 17.39 -5.69 -6.41
C LEU A 113 16.50 -5.16 -5.27
N THR A 114 17.06 -4.42 -4.32
CA THR A 114 16.28 -3.78 -3.24
C THR A 114 15.32 -2.72 -3.78
N SER A 115 15.71 -1.93 -4.79
CA SER A 115 14.81 -0.96 -5.44
C SER A 115 13.65 -1.65 -6.14
N ILE A 116 13.91 -2.73 -6.91
CA ILE A 116 12.85 -3.51 -7.58
C ILE A 116 11.92 -4.16 -6.55
N ALA A 117 12.48 -4.77 -5.50
CA ALA A 117 11.70 -5.38 -4.44
C ALA A 117 10.81 -4.36 -3.70
N ALA A 118 11.32 -3.16 -3.42
CA ALA A 118 10.54 -2.08 -2.82
C ALA A 118 9.39 -1.58 -3.72
N ALA A 119 9.53 -1.69 -5.04
CA ALA A 119 8.44 -1.42 -5.98
C ALA A 119 7.37 -2.53 -6.01
N LEU A 120 7.76 -3.80 -5.79
CA LEU A 120 6.88 -4.96 -5.82
C LEU A 120 6.15 -5.23 -4.49
N GLY A 121 6.82 -4.99 -3.35
CA GLY A 121 6.30 -5.28 -2.00
C GLY A 121 4.86 -4.78 -1.76
N PRO A 122 4.53 -3.50 -2.04
CA PRO A 122 3.18 -2.98 -1.87
C PRO A 122 2.09 -3.66 -2.72
N LEU A 123 2.45 -4.30 -3.85
CA LEU A 123 1.53 -5.16 -4.60
C LEU A 123 1.40 -6.53 -3.92
N HIS A 124 2.54 -7.12 -3.52
CA HIS A 124 2.62 -8.44 -2.92
C HIS A 124 1.85 -8.51 -1.59
N ASP A 125 1.90 -7.46 -0.78
CA ASP A 125 1.09 -7.28 0.45
C ASP A 125 -0.43 -7.29 0.19
N GLN A 126 -0.85 -6.86 -1.01
CA GLN A 126 -2.25 -6.91 -1.47
C GLN A 126 -2.60 -8.26 -2.12
N GLY A 127 -1.64 -9.19 -2.24
CA GLY A 127 -1.78 -10.45 -2.97
C GLY A 127 -1.75 -10.29 -4.50
N ILE A 128 -1.30 -9.13 -5.00
CA ILE A 128 -1.30 -8.75 -6.41
C ILE A 128 0.08 -9.03 -7.02
N ALA A 129 0.10 -9.65 -8.19
CA ALA A 129 1.32 -9.87 -8.96
C ALA A 129 1.57 -8.73 -9.96
N PHE A 130 2.84 -8.47 -10.27
CA PHE A 130 3.24 -7.64 -11.39
C PHE A 130 3.09 -8.40 -12.73
N GLY A 131 3.44 -9.69 -12.75
CA GLY A 131 3.19 -10.63 -13.84
C GLY A 131 4.19 -10.59 -15.00
N LEU A 132 4.71 -9.41 -15.34
CA LEU A 132 5.64 -9.22 -16.47
C LEU A 132 6.97 -8.56 -16.03
N LEU A 133 7.69 -9.17 -15.08
CA LEU A 133 8.97 -8.64 -14.63
C LEU A 133 10.12 -9.11 -15.55
N ALA A 134 10.76 -8.17 -16.25
CA ALA A 134 11.86 -8.43 -17.19
C ALA A 134 12.91 -7.30 -17.19
N ALA A 135 14.14 -7.59 -17.63
CA ALA A 135 15.28 -6.67 -17.55
C ALA A 135 15.13 -5.43 -18.46
N ASP A 136 14.57 -5.59 -19.66
CA ASP A 136 14.31 -4.49 -20.60
C ASP A 136 13.20 -3.55 -20.13
N LEU A 137 12.36 -4.00 -19.17
CA LEU A 137 11.24 -3.25 -18.61
C LEU A 137 11.59 -2.50 -17.31
N ALA A 138 12.81 -2.67 -16.79
CA ALA A 138 13.29 -1.98 -15.60
C ALA A 138 14.37 -0.96 -15.98
N ARG A 139 14.21 0.31 -15.57
CA ARG A 139 15.24 1.36 -15.61
C ARG A 139 15.71 1.68 -14.20
N ILE A 140 17.00 1.87 -14.01
CA ILE A 140 17.59 2.16 -12.70
C ILE A 140 18.46 3.41 -12.80
N GLY A 141 18.48 4.21 -11.73
CA GLY A 141 19.35 5.36 -11.58
C GLY A 141 19.63 5.66 -10.10
N PRO A 142 20.41 6.71 -9.80
CA PRO A 142 20.72 7.10 -8.42
C PRO A 142 19.46 7.52 -7.62
N GLU A 143 18.43 7.98 -8.32
CA GLU A 143 17.14 8.42 -7.79
C GLU A 143 16.07 7.30 -7.71
N GLY A 144 16.44 6.03 -7.96
CA GLY A 144 15.56 4.86 -7.80
C GLY A 144 15.35 4.00 -9.05
N VAL A 145 14.20 3.33 -9.12
CA VAL A 145 13.79 2.40 -10.19
C VAL A 145 12.49 2.84 -10.86
N SER A 146 12.36 2.55 -12.16
CA SER A 146 11.11 2.67 -12.92
C SER A 146 10.85 1.35 -13.66
N ILE A 147 9.77 0.65 -13.30
CA ILE A 147 9.36 -0.63 -13.92
C ILE A 147 8.11 -0.43 -14.77
N GLU A 148 8.23 -0.68 -16.07
CA GLU A 148 7.19 -0.52 -17.10
C GLU A 148 6.36 -1.82 -17.26
N GLY A 149 5.11 -1.73 -17.72
CA GLY A 149 4.28 -2.90 -18.09
C GLY A 149 3.36 -3.49 -17.01
N PHE A 150 3.13 -2.82 -15.88
CA PHE A 150 2.25 -3.33 -14.82
C PHE A 150 0.80 -3.62 -15.32
N ALA A 151 0.20 -4.68 -14.76
CA ALA A 151 -1.14 -5.20 -15.08
C ALA A 151 -1.34 -5.72 -16.52
N LEU A 152 -0.31 -5.72 -17.36
CA LEU A 152 -0.40 -6.18 -18.75
C LEU A 152 -0.63 -7.69 -18.87
N ASP A 153 -0.05 -8.52 -17.97
CA ASP A 153 -0.37 -9.95 -17.86
C ASP A 153 -1.89 -10.16 -17.73
N ALA A 154 -2.52 -9.50 -16.75
CA ALA A 154 -3.94 -9.68 -16.46
C ALA A 154 -4.84 -9.29 -17.64
N LEU A 155 -4.49 -8.24 -18.38
CA LEU A 155 -5.19 -7.85 -19.60
C LEU A 155 -5.04 -8.88 -20.71
N VAL A 156 -3.80 -9.26 -21.06
CA VAL A 156 -3.52 -10.22 -22.13
C VAL A 156 -4.10 -11.60 -21.80
N ARG A 157 -4.09 -12.00 -20.53
CA ARG A 157 -4.74 -13.21 -20.02
C ARG A 157 -6.25 -13.18 -20.19
N THR A 158 -6.88 -12.03 -19.96
CA THR A 158 -8.33 -11.86 -20.11
C THR A 158 -8.79 -11.91 -21.57
N LEU A 159 -7.97 -11.43 -22.50
CA LEU A 159 -8.32 -11.31 -23.92
C LEU A 159 -7.80 -12.46 -24.80
N ALA A 160 -6.60 -12.98 -24.52
CA ALA A 160 -5.90 -14.00 -25.32
C ALA A 160 -5.54 -15.28 -24.53
N GLY A 161 -5.87 -15.35 -23.23
CA GLY A 161 -5.70 -16.55 -22.40
C GLY A 161 -4.31 -16.71 -21.77
N ASP A 162 -4.21 -17.63 -20.80
CA ASP A 162 -3.03 -17.78 -19.93
C ASP A 162 -1.72 -18.04 -20.68
N ARG A 163 -1.77 -18.76 -21.80
CA ARG A 163 -0.58 -19.04 -22.62
C ARG A 163 -0.02 -17.79 -23.30
N ALA A 164 -0.90 -16.89 -23.78
CA ALA A 164 -0.48 -15.63 -24.40
C ALA A 164 0.14 -14.69 -23.36
N ALA A 165 -0.43 -14.64 -22.16
CA ALA A 165 0.13 -13.86 -21.06
C ALA A 165 1.52 -14.37 -20.63
N VAL A 166 1.67 -15.70 -20.45
CA VAL A 166 2.96 -16.31 -20.09
C VAL A 166 4.01 -16.17 -21.19
N SER A 167 3.65 -16.17 -22.48
CA SER A 167 4.63 -16.02 -23.56
C SER A 167 5.38 -14.69 -23.50
N MET A 168 4.77 -13.63 -22.95
CA MET A 168 5.39 -12.29 -22.80
C MET A 168 6.64 -12.30 -21.89
N SER A 169 6.70 -13.20 -20.90
CA SER A 169 7.88 -13.35 -20.04
C SER A 169 8.99 -14.17 -20.75
N PRO A 170 10.28 -13.80 -20.63
CA PRO A 170 11.39 -14.59 -21.21
C PRO A 170 11.46 -16.01 -20.65
N GLU A 171 11.64 -17.02 -21.51
CA GLU A 171 11.50 -18.43 -21.13
C GLU A 171 12.41 -18.85 -19.97
N ALA A 172 13.69 -18.46 -19.99
CA ALA A 172 14.66 -18.77 -18.94
C ALA A 172 14.38 -18.08 -17.58
N ALA A 173 13.42 -17.14 -17.53
CA ALA A 173 12.98 -16.43 -16.33
C ALA A 173 11.54 -16.79 -15.88
N ARG A 174 10.80 -17.62 -16.64
CA ARG A 174 9.44 -18.07 -16.27
C ARG A 174 9.48 -18.98 -15.04
N ALA A 175 8.56 -18.77 -14.10
CA ALA A 175 8.39 -19.65 -12.96
C ALA A 175 7.87 -21.05 -13.41
N PRO A 176 8.27 -22.17 -12.78
CA PRO A 176 7.87 -23.51 -13.22
C PRO A 176 6.35 -23.77 -13.30
N GLU A 177 5.54 -23.07 -12.50
CA GLU A 177 4.08 -23.11 -12.59
C GLU A 177 3.52 -22.38 -13.83
N GLN A 178 4.20 -21.32 -14.29
CA GLN A 178 3.90 -20.65 -15.56
C GLN A 178 4.36 -21.50 -16.75
N ALA A 179 5.44 -22.28 -16.61
CA ALA A 179 5.92 -23.20 -17.63
C ALA A 179 5.10 -24.52 -17.75
N SER A 180 3.98 -24.63 -17.02
CA SER A 180 3.13 -25.83 -17.04
C SER A 180 2.22 -25.90 -18.27
N SER A 181 1.62 -27.08 -18.52
CA SER A 181 0.70 -27.29 -19.65
C SER A 181 -0.61 -26.50 -19.54
N THR A 182 -0.96 -26.08 -18.32
CA THR A 182 -2.17 -25.34 -17.94
C THR A 182 -1.78 -24.24 -16.93
N PRO A 183 -1.10 -23.17 -17.40
CA PRO A 183 -0.54 -22.16 -16.51
C PRO A 183 -1.63 -21.38 -15.80
N GLY A 184 -1.47 -21.19 -14.49
CA GLY A 184 -2.35 -20.35 -13.69
C GLY A 184 -2.09 -18.85 -13.88
N PRO A 185 -2.87 -17.99 -13.20
CA PRO A 185 -2.60 -16.55 -13.12
C PRO A 185 -1.23 -16.28 -12.48
N ALA A 186 -0.64 -15.12 -12.80
CA ALA A 186 0.54 -14.65 -12.09
C ALA A 186 0.28 -14.51 -10.59
N SER A 187 1.31 -14.73 -9.78
CA SER A 187 1.26 -14.62 -8.32
C SER A 187 2.51 -13.89 -7.80
N PRO A 188 2.47 -13.29 -6.60
CA PRO A 188 3.67 -12.72 -5.96
C PRO A 188 4.87 -13.67 -5.96
N ALA A 189 4.64 -14.97 -5.71
CA ALA A 189 5.68 -15.98 -5.75
C ALA A 189 6.31 -16.17 -7.15
N ALA A 190 5.58 -15.91 -8.24
CA ALA A 190 6.12 -15.94 -9.60
C ALA A 190 6.97 -14.69 -9.89
N ASP A 191 6.58 -13.51 -9.42
CA ASP A 191 7.42 -12.30 -9.49
C ASP A 191 8.72 -12.48 -8.69
N VAL A 192 8.66 -13.11 -7.52
CA VAL A 192 9.85 -13.44 -6.70
C VAL A 192 10.80 -14.40 -7.43
N TYR A 193 10.26 -15.37 -8.19
CA TYR A 193 11.08 -16.22 -9.06
C TYR A 193 11.75 -15.40 -10.19
N ALA A 194 11.00 -14.54 -10.87
CA ALA A 194 11.53 -13.67 -11.91
C ALA A 194 12.60 -12.69 -11.37
N LEU A 195 12.42 -12.16 -10.16
CA LEU A 195 13.41 -11.31 -9.49
C LEU A 195 14.66 -12.10 -9.07
N GLY A 196 14.51 -13.36 -8.65
CA GLY A 196 15.64 -14.27 -8.46
C GLY A 196 16.41 -14.54 -9.76
N ALA A 197 15.71 -14.66 -10.89
CA ALA A 197 16.35 -14.78 -12.20
C ALA A 197 17.03 -13.48 -12.66
N LEU A 198 16.52 -12.30 -12.30
CA LEU A 198 17.22 -11.02 -12.49
C LEU A 198 18.45 -10.89 -11.58
N ALA A 199 18.37 -11.35 -10.33
CA ALA A 199 19.52 -11.38 -9.42
C ALA A 199 20.67 -12.23 -9.98
N THR A 200 20.37 -13.43 -10.49
CA THR A 200 21.36 -14.25 -11.20
C THR A 200 21.98 -13.49 -12.36
N GLN A 201 21.20 -12.84 -13.22
CA GLN A 201 21.73 -12.10 -14.40
C GLN A 201 22.67 -10.95 -14.01
N LEU A 202 22.35 -10.21 -12.93
CA LEU A 202 23.21 -9.14 -12.39
C LEU A 202 24.53 -9.67 -11.82
N VAL A 203 24.49 -10.84 -11.16
CA VAL A 203 25.67 -11.52 -10.59
C VAL A 203 26.56 -12.12 -11.69
N ILE A 204 25.99 -12.79 -12.69
CA ILE A 204 26.78 -13.45 -13.75
C ILE A 204 27.18 -12.50 -14.89
N GLY A 205 26.60 -11.29 -14.96
CA GLY A 205 26.97 -10.29 -15.96
C GLY A 205 26.54 -10.61 -17.38
N ARG A 206 25.44 -11.35 -17.55
CA ARG A 206 24.84 -11.66 -18.85
C ARG A 206 23.37 -12.03 -18.69
N ALA A 207 22.64 -11.98 -19.80
CA ALA A 207 21.29 -12.55 -19.87
C ALA A 207 21.31 -14.08 -19.65
N LEU A 208 20.19 -14.61 -19.15
CA LEU A 208 19.94 -16.05 -19.08
C LEU A 208 19.54 -16.60 -20.46
N SER A 209 20.02 -17.81 -20.76
CA SER A 209 19.75 -18.54 -22.00
C SER A 209 18.92 -19.80 -21.74
N PRO A 210 18.26 -20.39 -22.77
CA PRO A 210 17.61 -21.70 -22.64
C PRO A 210 18.55 -22.87 -22.27
N ALA A 211 19.88 -22.66 -22.31
CA ALA A 211 20.87 -23.64 -21.87
C ALA A 211 21.20 -23.55 -20.36
N ASP A 212 20.82 -22.46 -19.69
CA ASP A 212 21.02 -22.28 -18.25
C ASP A 212 20.01 -23.14 -17.46
N ALA A 213 20.43 -24.35 -17.10
CA ALA A 213 19.55 -25.39 -16.54
C ALA A 213 18.83 -24.99 -15.22
N ARG A 214 19.33 -23.97 -14.52
CA ARG A 214 18.64 -23.21 -13.46
C ARG A 214 19.15 -21.76 -13.45
N PRO A 215 18.31 -20.78 -13.11
CA PRO A 215 18.72 -19.40 -12.93
C PRO A 215 19.38 -19.18 -11.55
N THR A 216 20.53 -19.81 -11.30
CA THR A 216 21.36 -19.67 -10.07
C THR A 216 22.84 -19.53 -10.44
N PRO A 217 23.64 -18.64 -9.79
CA PRO A 217 25.02 -18.35 -10.18
C PRO A 217 25.90 -19.59 -10.43
N ARG A 218 25.93 -20.56 -9.49
CA ARG A 218 26.77 -21.75 -9.66
C ARG A 218 26.30 -22.68 -10.79
N ALA A 219 24.99 -22.71 -11.11
CA ALA A 219 24.47 -23.44 -12.26
C ALA A 219 24.80 -22.76 -13.60
N CYS A 220 24.99 -21.44 -13.59
CA CYS A 220 25.46 -20.64 -14.71
C CYS A 220 27.01 -20.60 -14.83
N GLY A 221 27.73 -21.31 -13.97
CA GLY A 221 29.20 -21.42 -13.98
C GLY A 221 29.97 -20.35 -13.20
N VAL A 222 29.29 -19.55 -12.37
CA VAL A 222 29.90 -18.47 -11.57
C VAL A 222 29.90 -18.86 -10.09
N ASP A 223 31.07 -18.88 -9.45
CA ASP A 223 31.15 -19.15 -8.02
C ASP A 223 30.87 -17.90 -7.19
N VAL A 224 30.20 -18.11 -6.05
CA VAL A 224 29.68 -17.09 -5.13
C VAL A 224 29.65 -17.68 -3.71
N SER A 225 29.46 -16.82 -2.71
CA SER A 225 29.31 -17.28 -1.32
C SER A 225 28.06 -18.14 -1.15
N ASP A 226 28.10 -19.10 -0.21
CA ASP A 226 26.97 -20.01 0.02
C ASP A 226 25.67 -19.27 0.38
N ASP A 227 25.77 -18.13 1.07
CA ASP A 227 24.61 -17.28 1.39
C ASP A 227 23.96 -16.68 0.12
N VAL A 228 24.76 -16.21 -0.86
CA VAL A 228 24.25 -15.66 -2.12
C VAL A 228 23.61 -16.76 -2.96
N GLU A 229 24.27 -17.92 -3.12
CA GLU A 229 23.70 -19.07 -3.84
C GLU A 229 22.42 -19.57 -3.16
N ALA A 230 22.39 -19.65 -1.82
CA ALA A 230 21.23 -20.10 -1.06
C ALA A 230 20.04 -19.14 -1.13
N LEU A 231 20.27 -17.82 -0.99
CA LEU A 231 19.23 -16.81 -1.08
C LEU A 231 18.61 -16.75 -2.49
N ILE A 232 19.44 -16.82 -3.54
CA ILE A 232 18.94 -16.88 -4.92
C ILE A 232 18.22 -18.22 -5.17
N SER A 233 18.80 -19.35 -4.79
CA SER A 233 18.19 -20.69 -4.90
C SER A 233 16.82 -20.78 -4.22
N LYS A 234 16.63 -20.06 -3.11
CA LYS A 234 15.35 -19.95 -2.39
C LYS A 234 14.32 -19.17 -3.21
N ALA A 235 14.70 -18.04 -3.82
CA ALA A 235 13.82 -17.27 -4.69
C ALA A 235 13.42 -18.05 -5.96
N VAL A 236 14.37 -18.75 -6.59
CA VAL A 236 14.12 -19.55 -7.80
C VAL A 236 13.69 -21.00 -7.49
N ALA A 237 13.15 -21.25 -6.29
CA ALA A 237 12.70 -22.57 -5.89
C ALA A 237 11.53 -23.09 -6.77
N ARG A 238 11.56 -24.38 -7.13
CA ARG A 238 10.52 -25.01 -7.96
C ARG A 238 9.11 -24.96 -7.35
N SER A 239 9.01 -24.99 -6.02
CA SER A 239 7.74 -24.88 -5.31
C SER A 239 7.48 -23.41 -4.92
N PRO A 240 6.34 -22.80 -5.31
CA PRO A 240 6.03 -21.41 -4.95
C PRO A 240 6.06 -21.15 -3.44
N VAL A 241 5.59 -22.11 -2.63
CA VAL A 241 5.57 -21.99 -1.15
C VAL A 241 6.94 -22.14 -0.47
N ALA A 242 7.99 -22.46 -1.22
CA ALA A 242 9.37 -22.48 -0.72
C ALA A 242 10.11 -21.15 -0.97
N ARG A 243 9.52 -20.24 -1.75
CA ARG A 243 10.08 -18.93 -2.08
C ARG A 243 9.87 -17.94 -0.92
N PRO A 244 10.65 -16.85 -0.84
CA PRO A 244 10.38 -15.76 0.11
C PRO A 244 8.94 -15.23 -0.02
N GLY A 245 8.22 -15.16 1.11
CA GLY A 245 6.92 -14.49 1.20
C GLY A 245 7.01 -12.98 1.42
N ASP A 246 8.21 -12.48 1.77
CA ASP A 246 8.56 -11.07 1.86
C ASP A 246 9.71 -10.81 0.87
N VAL A 247 9.38 -10.12 -0.23
CA VAL A 247 10.32 -9.82 -1.32
C VAL A 247 11.32 -8.72 -0.93
N VAL A 248 10.90 -7.76 -0.09
CA VAL A 248 11.71 -6.60 0.30
C VAL A 248 12.83 -7.05 1.23
N ARG A 249 12.47 -7.82 2.27
CA ARG A 249 13.43 -8.40 3.21
C ARG A 249 14.39 -9.36 2.52
N TRP A 250 13.91 -10.21 1.61
CA TRP A 250 14.81 -11.11 0.87
C TRP A 250 15.83 -10.34 0.02
N ALA A 251 15.43 -9.25 -0.63
CA ALA A 251 16.35 -8.43 -1.41
C ALA A 251 17.37 -7.69 -0.53
N GLN A 252 16.99 -7.31 0.69
CA GLN A 252 17.91 -6.76 1.70
C GLN A 252 18.91 -7.82 2.19
N GLU A 253 18.44 -9.00 2.61
CA GLU A 253 19.29 -10.14 3.00
C GLU A 253 20.28 -10.52 1.88
N LEU A 254 19.85 -10.44 0.60
CA LEU A 254 20.70 -10.70 -0.56
C LEU A 254 21.69 -9.56 -0.85
N ALA A 255 21.30 -8.29 -0.72
CA ALA A 255 22.23 -7.16 -0.84
C ALA A 255 23.33 -7.21 0.22
N GLU A 256 22.99 -7.56 1.46
CA GLU A 256 23.95 -7.79 2.54
C GLU A 256 24.84 -9.03 2.29
N ALA A 257 24.31 -10.08 1.66
CA ALA A 257 25.11 -11.25 1.28
C ALA A 257 26.09 -10.95 0.13
N LEU A 258 25.70 -10.13 -0.84
CA LEU A 258 26.56 -9.68 -1.94
C LEU A 258 27.70 -8.77 -1.45
N LEU A 259 27.42 -7.89 -0.48
CA LEU A 259 28.41 -6.94 0.08
C LEU A 259 29.45 -7.59 1.01
N ARG A 260 29.21 -8.80 1.53
CA ARG A 260 30.13 -9.45 2.46
C ARG A 260 31.36 -10.00 1.71
N PRO A 261 32.60 -9.78 2.21
CA PRO A 261 33.81 -10.24 1.53
C PRO A 261 33.85 -11.76 1.40
N HIS A 262 33.60 -12.27 0.19
CA HIS A 262 33.87 -13.66 -0.13
C HIS A 262 35.39 -13.82 -0.26
N VAL A 263 36.00 -14.51 0.71
CA VAL A 263 37.36 -15.03 0.54
C VAL A 263 37.28 -16.05 -0.61
N PRO A 264 37.98 -15.85 -1.74
CA PRO A 264 38.06 -16.87 -2.77
C PRO A 264 38.81 -18.06 -2.18
N LEU A 265 38.23 -19.26 -2.25
CA LEU A 265 39.01 -20.47 -2.05
C LEU A 265 40.10 -20.48 -3.13
N ALA A 266 41.36 -20.47 -2.70
CA ALA A 266 42.48 -20.19 -3.59
C ALA A 266 42.47 -21.16 -4.80
N PRO A 267 42.54 -20.66 -6.05
CA PRO A 267 42.51 -21.52 -7.22
C PRO A 267 43.69 -22.49 -7.17
N ALA A 268 43.44 -23.75 -7.54
CA ALA A 268 44.52 -24.70 -7.76
C ALA A 268 45.48 -24.13 -8.84
N PRO A 269 46.80 -24.23 -8.65
CA PRO A 269 47.75 -23.44 -9.45
C PRO A 269 47.79 -23.90 -10.90
N VAL A 270 47.33 -23.04 -11.81
CA VAL A 270 47.79 -23.04 -13.20
C VAL A 270 49.16 -22.33 -13.22
N ALA A 271 50.09 -22.85 -14.02
CA ALA A 271 51.48 -22.39 -14.01
C ALA A 271 51.63 -20.91 -14.37
N ALA A 272 52.63 -20.26 -13.76
CA ALA A 272 52.84 -18.82 -13.83
C ALA A 272 53.65 -18.38 -15.05
N GLU A 273 53.44 -17.13 -15.46
CA GLU A 273 54.51 -16.28 -15.99
C GLU A 273 54.37 -14.85 -15.44
N ALA A 274 55.45 -14.08 -15.41
CA ALA A 274 55.63 -12.91 -14.53
C ALA A 274 55.65 -11.56 -15.31
N PRO A 275 55.96 -10.38 -14.72
CA PRO A 275 55.09 -9.21 -14.88
C PRO A 275 55.54 -8.19 -15.93
N ALA A 276 54.64 -7.24 -16.23
CA ALA A 276 54.88 -6.08 -17.09
C ALA A 276 55.88 -5.06 -16.50
N PRO A 277 56.27 -4.06 -17.30
CA PRO A 277 56.09 -2.69 -16.82
C PRO A 277 55.49 -1.70 -17.85
N ASP A 278 54.72 -0.77 -17.30
CA ASP A 278 54.51 0.65 -17.67
C ASP A 278 53.93 1.06 -19.04
N ALA A 279 53.12 2.13 -19.01
CA ALA A 279 52.41 2.69 -20.14
C ALA A 279 52.94 4.10 -20.54
N PRO A 280 52.99 4.43 -21.86
CA PRO A 280 53.29 5.77 -22.34
C PRO A 280 52.07 6.75 -22.26
N PRO A 281 52.30 8.07 -22.36
CA PRO A 281 51.33 9.11 -21.99
C PRO A 281 50.29 9.50 -23.07
N PRO A 282 49.25 10.30 -22.74
CA PRO A 282 48.06 10.43 -23.60
C PRO A 282 48.18 11.49 -24.72
N TRP A 283 48.54 11.05 -25.93
CA TRP A 283 48.31 11.82 -27.19
C TRP A 283 48.40 10.99 -28.50
N ALA A 284 48.36 9.65 -28.44
CA ALA A 284 48.43 8.81 -29.64
C ALA A 284 47.10 8.79 -30.44
N ALA A 285 47.18 9.08 -31.74
CA ALA A 285 46.02 9.14 -32.66
C ALA A 285 45.78 7.79 -33.40
N PRO A 286 44.54 7.51 -33.86
CA PRO A 286 44.18 6.22 -34.47
C PRO A 286 44.44 6.16 -36.00
N PRO A 287 44.76 4.98 -36.56
CA PRO A 287 44.78 4.73 -38.00
C PRO A 287 43.50 4.06 -38.55
N GLU A 288 43.30 4.17 -39.86
CA GLU A 288 42.09 3.78 -40.63
C GLU A 288 42.14 2.34 -41.27
N PRO A 289 41.06 1.82 -41.90
CA PRO A 289 40.83 0.37 -42.07
C PRO A 289 41.00 -0.21 -43.50
N ALA A 290 40.64 -1.51 -43.66
CA ALA A 290 40.47 -2.30 -44.91
C ALA A 290 41.79 -2.83 -45.55
N PRO A 291 41.81 -3.96 -46.33
CA PRO A 291 40.72 -4.52 -47.18
C PRO A 291 40.41 -6.04 -47.07
N GLN A 292 39.50 -6.53 -47.94
CA GLN A 292 39.02 -7.93 -48.07
C GLN A 292 39.56 -8.63 -49.34
N VAL A 293 39.78 -9.95 -49.32
CA VAL A 293 40.08 -10.84 -50.50
C VAL A 293 39.57 -12.28 -50.26
N ALA A 294 39.33 -13.08 -51.32
CA ALA A 294 38.94 -14.52 -51.33
C ALA A 294 39.51 -15.22 -52.62
N VAL A 295 39.22 -16.46 -53.10
CA VAL A 295 38.06 -17.40 -53.02
C VAL A 295 38.48 -18.87 -53.34
N ALA A 296 38.06 -19.87 -52.53
CA ALA A 296 37.91 -21.33 -52.86
C ALA A 296 39.19 -22.15 -53.27
N PRO A 297 39.15 -23.49 -53.52
CA PRO A 297 38.04 -24.47 -53.46
C PRO A 297 38.28 -25.82 -52.70
N GLU A 298 37.25 -26.69 -52.71
CA GLU A 298 37.13 -28.10 -52.22
C GLU A 298 37.87 -29.16 -53.12
N PRO A 299 37.80 -30.53 -52.97
CA PRO A 299 36.85 -31.43 -52.25
C PRO A 299 37.47 -32.79 -51.70
N PRO A 300 36.78 -33.97 -51.55
CA PRO A 300 35.38 -34.35 -51.18
C PRO A 300 35.20 -35.44 -50.07
N ALA A 301 33.93 -35.67 -49.68
CA ALA A 301 33.27 -36.97 -49.35
C ALA A 301 33.37 -37.68 -47.96
N GLY A 302 32.18 -37.96 -47.39
CA GLY A 302 31.87 -38.93 -46.34
C GLY A 302 30.35 -38.98 -46.06
N GLN A 303 29.71 -40.16 -46.01
CA GLN A 303 28.24 -40.30 -45.98
C GLN A 303 27.62 -40.51 -44.57
N PRO A 304 26.37 -40.06 -44.32
CA PRO A 304 25.66 -40.23 -43.04
C PRO A 304 24.72 -41.46 -42.99
N PRO A 305 24.29 -41.91 -41.79
CA PRO A 305 23.30 -42.97 -41.59
C PRO A 305 21.82 -42.48 -41.68
N VAL A 306 20.88 -43.43 -41.76
CA VAL A 306 19.45 -43.21 -42.10
C VAL A 306 18.52 -43.47 -40.91
N THR A 307 17.46 -42.66 -40.76
CA THR A 307 16.27 -42.96 -39.92
C THR A 307 14.94 -42.64 -40.64
N ARG A 308 13.81 -43.15 -40.13
CA ARG A 308 12.53 -43.31 -40.85
C ARG A 308 11.49 -42.19 -40.60
N PRO A 309 10.52 -41.97 -41.52
CA PRO A 309 9.39 -41.05 -41.33
C PRO A 309 8.23 -41.64 -40.48
N PRO A 310 7.33 -40.79 -39.94
CA PRO A 310 6.16 -41.18 -39.13
C PRO A 310 4.89 -41.55 -39.96
N PRO A 311 3.88 -42.20 -39.36
CA PRO A 311 2.65 -42.66 -40.02
C PRO A 311 1.52 -41.60 -40.10
N PRO A 312 0.51 -41.79 -40.99
CA PRO A 312 -0.61 -40.85 -41.21
C PRO A 312 -1.81 -41.03 -40.24
N PRO A 313 -2.73 -40.04 -40.15
CA PRO A 313 -3.87 -40.05 -39.23
C PRO A 313 -5.11 -40.82 -39.72
N ALA A 314 -6.00 -41.16 -38.77
CA ALA A 314 -7.25 -41.90 -38.96
C ALA A 314 -8.49 -40.97 -39.19
N PRO A 315 -9.62 -41.48 -39.73
CA PRO A 315 -10.75 -40.65 -40.20
C PRO A 315 -11.73 -40.23 -39.09
N ARG A 316 -12.68 -39.34 -39.45
CA ARG A 316 -13.74 -38.81 -38.59
C ARG A 316 -15.05 -39.59 -38.74
N ASP A 317 -15.71 -39.85 -37.62
CA ASP A 317 -17.12 -40.30 -37.56
C ASP A 317 -18.11 -39.13 -37.38
N SER A 318 -19.41 -39.42 -37.49
CA SER A 318 -20.46 -38.43 -37.76
C SER A 318 -21.66 -38.43 -36.79
N MET A 319 -22.28 -37.26 -36.62
CA MET A 319 -23.64 -37.09 -36.05
C MET A 319 -24.29 -35.76 -36.53
N PRO A 320 -25.63 -35.58 -36.42
CA PRO A 320 -26.38 -35.07 -37.57
C PRO A 320 -27.17 -33.75 -37.27
N PRO A 321 -28.34 -33.42 -37.87
CA PRO A 321 -28.43 -32.24 -38.74
C PRO A 321 -29.28 -31.08 -38.19
N SER A 322 -29.13 -29.92 -38.82
CA SER A 322 -29.86 -28.69 -38.49
C SER A 322 -31.37 -28.76 -38.73
N LYS A 323 -32.15 -28.14 -37.85
CA LYS A 323 -33.59 -27.85 -38.07
C LYS A 323 -33.81 -26.37 -38.44
N ARG A 324 -34.98 -26.11 -39.03
CA ARG A 324 -35.24 -24.97 -39.93
C ARG A 324 -35.59 -23.66 -39.20
N LYS A 325 -35.44 -22.55 -39.94
CA LYS A 325 -36.11 -21.26 -39.70
C LYS A 325 -37.63 -21.49 -39.53
N GLY A 326 -38.29 -20.75 -38.65
CA GLY A 326 -39.75 -20.86 -38.45
C GLY A 326 -40.43 -19.82 -37.57
N GLU A 327 -39.72 -19.21 -36.60
CA GLU A 327 -40.34 -18.34 -35.59
C GLU A 327 -39.69 -16.96 -35.53
N SER A 328 -40.37 -15.94 -36.06
CA SER A 328 -39.92 -14.53 -35.98
C SER A 328 -41.05 -13.50 -35.94
N ALA A 329 -42.32 -13.91 -36.00
CA ALA A 329 -43.47 -13.02 -36.05
C ALA A 329 -44.07 -12.68 -34.67
N LEU A 330 -44.09 -13.62 -33.72
CA LEU A 330 -44.75 -13.42 -32.42
C LEU A 330 -44.04 -12.40 -31.51
N TRP A 331 -42.70 -12.40 -31.50
CA TRP A 331 -41.90 -11.56 -30.59
C TRP A 331 -42.09 -10.05 -30.83
N ILE A 332 -42.34 -9.63 -32.08
CA ILE A 332 -42.54 -8.21 -32.42
C ILE A 332 -43.88 -7.70 -31.84
N VAL A 333 -44.93 -8.52 -31.88
CA VAL A 333 -46.25 -8.15 -31.35
C VAL A 333 -46.23 -7.97 -29.83
N ALA A 334 -45.54 -8.87 -29.11
CA ALA A 334 -45.37 -8.78 -27.67
C ALA A 334 -44.62 -7.51 -27.24
N LEU A 335 -43.58 -7.12 -27.98
CA LEU A 335 -42.72 -5.99 -27.64
C LEU A 335 -43.43 -4.63 -27.84
N VAL A 336 -44.26 -4.50 -28.88
CA VAL A 336 -45.10 -3.29 -29.09
C VAL A 336 -46.18 -3.16 -28.00
N GLY A 337 -46.79 -4.28 -27.58
CA GLY A 337 -47.81 -4.28 -26.52
C GLY A 337 -47.27 -3.80 -25.16
N GLY A 338 -46.05 -4.20 -24.79
CA GLY A 338 -45.41 -3.78 -23.54
C GLY A 338 -45.14 -2.27 -23.44
N VAL A 339 -44.74 -1.64 -24.55
CA VAL A 339 -44.44 -0.19 -24.58
C VAL A 339 -45.71 0.65 -24.40
N LEU A 340 -46.82 0.26 -25.03
CA LEU A 340 -48.11 0.95 -24.87
C LEU A 340 -48.64 0.88 -23.43
N LEU A 341 -48.43 -0.23 -22.73
CA LEU A 341 -48.79 -0.40 -21.32
C LEU A 341 -47.98 0.50 -20.37
N MET A 342 -46.68 0.69 -20.63
CA MET A 342 -45.87 1.63 -19.84
C MET A 342 -46.32 3.09 -20.00
N LEU A 343 -46.64 3.52 -21.23
CA LEU A 343 -47.08 4.89 -21.50
C LEU A 343 -48.42 5.22 -20.82
N ALA A 344 -49.34 4.26 -20.75
CA ALA A 344 -50.60 4.41 -20.01
C ALA A 344 -50.38 4.58 -18.49
N GLY A 345 -49.41 3.86 -17.92
CA GLY A 345 -49.10 3.93 -16.47
C GLY A 345 -48.58 5.29 -16.01
N VAL A 346 -47.75 5.95 -16.82
CA VAL A 346 -47.16 7.26 -16.49
C VAL A 346 -48.23 8.36 -16.45
N GLY A 347 -49.20 8.34 -17.37
CA GLY A 347 -50.30 9.31 -17.40
C GLY A 347 -51.20 9.25 -16.16
N GLY A 348 -51.45 8.04 -15.62
CA GLY A 348 -52.29 7.85 -14.45
C GLY A 348 -51.76 8.49 -13.16
N LEU A 349 -50.44 8.49 -12.97
CA LEU A 349 -49.80 9.07 -11.78
C LEU A 349 -49.93 10.61 -11.74
N PHE A 350 -49.86 11.27 -12.91
CA PHE A 350 -49.93 12.73 -12.98
C PHE A 350 -51.33 13.25 -12.64
N ALA A 351 -52.38 12.55 -13.11
CA ALA A 351 -53.77 12.88 -12.78
C ALA A 351 -54.10 12.72 -11.28
N TYR A 352 -53.47 11.76 -10.59
CA TYR A 352 -53.71 11.52 -9.16
C TYR A 352 -53.18 12.66 -8.28
N SER A 353 -52.04 13.27 -8.65
CA SER A 353 -51.43 14.38 -7.89
C SER A 353 -52.28 15.66 -7.86
N LEU A 354 -53.04 15.92 -8.94
CA LEU A 354 -53.88 17.12 -9.08
C LEU A 354 -55.23 17.02 -8.35
N TRP A 355 -55.58 15.86 -7.78
CA TRP A 355 -56.92 15.60 -7.25
C TRP A 355 -57.07 15.83 -5.72
N ARG A 356 -55.97 15.93 -4.96
CA ARG A 356 -56.03 16.19 -3.51
C ARG A 356 -55.67 17.62 -3.14
N GLY A 357 -56.68 18.48 -3.09
CA GLY A 357 -56.60 19.83 -2.54
C GLY A 357 -56.39 19.84 -1.01
N THR A 358 -56.02 21.03 -0.49
CA THR A 358 -55.73 21.27 0.93
C THR A 358 -56.99 21.44 1.79
N PRO A 359 -57.01 20.93 3.04
CA PRO A 359 -57.99 21.33 4.05
C PRO A 359 -57.49 22.49 4.92
N THR A 360 -58.40 23.35 5.36
CA THR A 360 -58.17 24.43 6.33
C THR A 360 -58.33 23.95 7.79
N GLY A 361 -57.84 24.74 8.75
CA GLY A 361 -57.80 24.37 10.17
C GLY A 361 -59.10 24.61 10.97
N THR A 362 -59.07 24.20 12.25
CA THR A 362 -60.10 24.48 13.28
C THR A 362 -59.45 24.50 14.68
N THR A 363 -60.19 24.85 15.74
CA THR A 363 -59.64 25.50 16.95
C THR A 363 -59.95 24.80 18.29
N SER A 364 -59.38 25.35 19.39
CA SER A 364 -59.81 25.23 20.81
C SER A 364 -59.18 24.08 21.63
N PRO A 365 -59.07 24.19 22.98
CA PRO A 365 -58.49 25.30 23.76
C PRO A 365 -57.45 24.84 24.82
N ALA A 366 -56.87 25.77 25.58
CA ALA A 366 -55.87 25.53 26.64
C ALA A 366 -56.35 25.94 28.06
N PRO A 367 -55.69 25.47 29.15
CA PRO A 367 -55.94 25.93 30.51
C PRO A 367 -54.94 27.00 31.03
N SER A 368 -55.50 28.16 31.39
CA SER A 368 -55.14 29.06 32.50
C SER A 368 -53.67 29.41 32.84
N ALA A 369 -53.34 30.66 32.50
CA ALA A 369 -52.14 31.45 32.82
C ALA A 369 -51.75 31.62 34.31
N THR A 370 -50.50 32.04 34.53
CA THR A 370 -50.09 32.95 35.63
C THR A 370 -48.89 33.82 35.17
N THR A 371 -48.85 35.09 35.59
CA THR A 371 -47.88 36.15 35.16
C THR A 371 -48.01 37.36 36.13
N PRO A 372 -47.14 38.40 36.13
CA PRO A 372 -45.88 38.66 35.38
C PRO A 372 -44.67 38.88 36.36
N PRO A 373 -43.60 39.69 36.14
CA PRO A 373 -43.53 41.06 35.60
C PRO A 373 -42.65 41.27 34.33
N VAL A 374 -42.71 42.49 33.80
CA VAL A 374 -42.23 42.95 32.48
C VAL A 374 -40.73 43.33 32.44
N VAL A 375 -40.10 43.15 31.27
CA VAL A 375 -38.87 43.83 30.83
C VAL A 375 -39.16 44.51 29.47
N PRO A 376 -38.69 45.76 29.20
CA PRO A 376 -39.08 46.50 27.99
C PRO A 376 -38.43 45.98 26.69
N PRO A 377 -39.05 46.25 25.52
CA PRO A 377 -38.55 45.82 24.22
C PRO A 377 -37.38 46.67 23.70
N LEU A 378 -36.54 46.06 22.85
CA LEU A 378 -35.52 46.73 22.03
C LEU A 378 -36.11 47.23 20.70
N PRO A 379 -35.53 48.26 20.06
CA PRO A 379 -36.02 48.81 18.79
C PRO A 379 -35.73 47.90 17.58
N GLU A 380 -36.52 48.08 16.52
CA GLU A 380 -36.43 47.32 15.26
C GLU A 380 -35.20 47.70 14.40
N PRO A 381 -34.66 46.77 13.58
CA PRO A 381 -33.52 47.04 12.71
C PRO A 381 -33.89 47.78 11.42
N ALA A 382 -32.96 48.61 10.94
CA ALA A 382 -33.00 49.22 9.61
C ALA A 382 -32.65 48.20 8.49
N PRO A 383 -33.06 48.41 7.22
CA PRO A 383 -33.03 47.37 6.18
C PRO A 383 -31.66 47.14 5.52
N ALA A 384 -31.47 45.91 5.00
CA ALA A 384 -30.39 45.52 4.07
C ALA A 384 -30.57 46.20 2.69
N THR A 385 -29.59 46.29 1.79
CA THR A 385 -28.71 45.26 1.16
C THR A 385 -27.40 45.91 0.63
N PRO A 386 -26.41 45.23 -0.03
CA PRO A 386 -26.38 43.87 -0.59
C PRO A 386 -25.11 43.02 -0.31
N ASP A 387 -25.04 41.85 -0.96
CA ASP A 387 -23.93 40.89 -0.92
C ASP A 387 -22.56 41.42 -1.42
N ALA A 388 -21.51 41.04 -0.70
CA ALA A 388 -20.21 40.64 -1.24
C ALA A 388 -19.60 39.59 -0.30
N GLY A 389 -18.82 38.64 -0.83
CA GLY A 389 -18.41 37.43 -0.09
C GLY A 389 -17.60 37.70 1.19
N ALA A 390 -17.73 36.79 2.17
CA ALA A 390 -16.96 36.77 3.40
C ALA A 390 -16.06 35.52 3.46
N ASP A 391 -14.77 35.74 3.68
CA ASP A 391 -13.78 34.67 3.84
C ASP A 391 -13.89 33.98 5.22
N GLU A 392 -13.59 32.67 5.28
CA GLU A 392 -13.54 31.90 6.54
C GLU A 392 -12.22 32.09 7.33
N ASP A 393 -11.72 33.33 7.47
CA ASP A 393 -10.49 33.63 8.23
C ASP A 393 -10.71 34.69 9.33
N ALA A 394 -11.42 34.29 10.38
CA ALA A 394 -11.68 35.09 11.59
C ALA A 394 -11.49 34.24 12.86
N GLY A 395 -10.29 33.67 13.03
CA GLY A 395 -10.06 32.53 13.93
C GLY A 395 -8.92 32.61 14.96
N LEU A 396 -8.20 33.74 15.11
CA LEU A 396 -7.32 34.01 16.26
C LEU A 396 -6.82 35.47 16.24
N ALA A 397 -7.20 36.26 17.24
CA ALA A 397 -6.63 37.59 17.42
C ALA A 397 -5.14 37.50 17.81
N ALA A 398 -4.32 38.41 17.28
CA ALA A 398 -2.91 38.46 17.63
C ALA A 398 -2.71 38.90 19.09
N ALA A 399 -1.95 38.11 19.86
CA ALA A 399 -1.21 38.67 20.99
C ALA A 399 -0.10 39.59 20.42
N GLU A 400 0.13 40.73 21.06
CA GLU A 400 1.14 41.69 20.60
C GLU A 400 2.56 41.10 20.65
N PRO A 401 3.49 41.56 19.78
CA PRO A 401 4.84 41.02 19.68
C PRO A 401 5.73 41.54 20.82
N ASP A 402 5.49 41.05 22.04
CA ASP A 402 6.30 41.37 23.20
C ASP A 402 7.74 40.82 23.07
N ALA A 403 8.67 41.42 23.83
CA ALA A 403 10.10 41.38 23.53
C ALA A 403 10.70 39.96 23.47
N ALA A 404 11.70 39.79 22.59
CA ALA A 404 12.35 38.50 22.30
C ALA A 404 12.87 37.77 23.56
N VAL A 405 12.06 36.85 24.07
CA VAL A 405 12.32 36.09 25.30
C VAL A 405 13.54 35.17 25.10
N PRO A 406 14.49 35.10 26.05
CA PRO A 406 15.59 34.14 25.96
C PRO A 406 15.09 32.70 25.86
N LEU A 407 15.61 31.94 24.90
CA LEU A 407 15.28 30.52 24.77
C LEU A 407 15.70 29.77 26.05
N PRO A 408 14.78 29.03 26.73
CA PRO A 408 15.15 28.19 27.87
C PRO A 408 16.18 27.13 27.47
N ALA A 409 17.02 26.74 28.43
CA ALA A 409 18.24 25.98 28.22
C ALA A 409 18.03 24.73 27.33
N VAL A 410 18.71 24.71 26.18
CA VAL A 410 18.76 23.55 25.29
C VAL A 410 19.70 22.52 25.91
N GLY A 411 19.13 21.44 26.44
CA GLY A 411 19.89 20.35 27.08
C GLY A 411 20.78 19.62 26.09
N THR A 412 22.11 19.66 26.29
CA THR A 412 23.07 18.87 25.51
C THR A 412 22.96 17.39 25.84
N ARG A 413 22.50 16.57 24.89
CA ARG A 413 22.22 15.15 25.10
C ARG A 413 23.17 14.22 24.34
N VAL A 414 23.53 13.11 24.96
CA VAL A 414 23.96 11.89 24.28
C VAL A 414 22.76 10.96 24.13
N ALA A 415 22.43 10.55 22.90
CA ALA A 415 21.31 9.64 22.66
C ALA A 415 21.48 8.32 23.43
N SER A 416 20.43 7.84 24.10
CA SER A 416 20.43 6.50 24.69
C SER A 416 20.36 5.44 23.59
N ALA A 417 20.95 4.27 23.81
CA ALA A 417 20.88 3.15 22.87
C ALA A 417 19.44 2.84 22.46
N SER A 418 18.52 2.81 23.43
CA SER A 418 17.07 2.70 23.20
C SER A 418 16.49 3.71 22.20
N ASP A 419 16.95 4.96 22.19
CA ASP A 419 16.45 6.01 21.30
C ASP A 419 17.06 5.90 19.89
N LEU A 420 18.22 5.24 19.75
CA LEU A 420 18.76 4.77 18.47
C LEU A 420 17.98 3.55 17.95
N ASP A 421 17.69 2.60 18.84
CA ASP A 421 16.96 1.34 18.58
C ASP A 421 15.43 1.53 18.51
N SER A 422 14.97 2.79 18.46
CA SER A 422 13.57 3.16 18.29
C SER A 422 13.21 3.15 16.80
N PRO A 423 12.08 2.56 16.36
CA PRO A 423 11.74 2.53 14.93
C PRO A 423 11.55 3.92 14.31
N LEU A 424 11.18 4.93 15.12
CA LEU A 424 11.41 6.34 14.81
C LEU A 424 12.63 6.79 15.66
N PRO A 425 13.86 6.69 15.11
CA PRO A 425 15.08 6.84 15.89
C PRO A 425 15.42 8.32 16.15
N LEU A 426 16.20 8.57 17.20
CA LEU A 426 16.72 9.90 17.57
C LEU A 426 18.24 9.84 17.86
N PRO A 427 19.08 9.67 16.82
CA PRO A 427 20.52 9.80 16.94
C PRO A 427 20.98 11.21 17.33
N ALA A 428 22.22 11.31 17.81
CA ALA A 428 22.81 12.54 18.35
C ALA A 428 23.11 13.64 17.29
N ASP A 429 22.77 13.40 16.03
CA ASP A 429 22.72 14.40 14.97
C ASP A 429 21.31 14.95 14.69
N VAL A 430 20.28 14.47 15.39
CA VAL A 430 18.94 15.08 15.38
C VAL A 430 18.88 16.24 16.37
N PRO A 431 18.50 17.46 15.97
CA PRO A 431 18.37 18.58 16.89
C PRO A 431 17.17 18.41 17.82
N VAL A 432 17.40 18.52 19.13
CA VAL A 432 16.40 18.35 20.19
C VAL A 432 16.28 19.61 21.06
N TRP A 433 15.09 19.88 21.60
CA TRP A 433 14.84 20.94 22.58
C TRP A 433 13.85 20.46 23.66
N GLY A 434 14.22 20.61 24.93
CA GLY A 434 13.45 20.18 26.09
C GLY A 434 14.30 19.35 27.07
N SER A 435 13.67 18.83 28.11
CA SER A 435 14.35 18.04 29.14
C SER A 435 14.74 16.65 28.64
N GLU A 436 15.93 16.15 29.03
CA GLU A 436 16.30 14.74 28.79
C GLU A 436 15.35 13.76 29.49
N LYS A 437 14.73 14.21 30.58
CA LYS A 437 13.80 13.43 31.42
C LYS A 437 12.35 13.50 30.92
N ALA A 438 12.10 14.20 29.81
CA ALA A 438 10.78 14.35 29.22
C ALA A 438 10.14 12.98 28.93
N LEU A 439 8.91 12.82 29.42
CA LEU A 439 8.10 11.62 29.23
C LEU A 439 7.47 11.57 27.83
N VAL A 440 7.36 12.74 27.17
CA VAL A 440 6.83 12.89 25.82
C VAL A 440 7.89 13.49 24.90
N THR A 441 8.12 12.82 23.78
CA THR A 441 8.94 13.31 22.68
C THR A 441 8.06 13.60 21.49
N LEU A 442 8.05 14.86 21.07
CA LEU A 442 7.48 15.30 19.80
C LEU A 442 8.53 15.09 18.70
N VAL A 443 8.18 14.49 17.57
CA VAL A 443 9.04 14.45 16.38
C VAL A 443 8.33 15.18 15.26
N LEU A 444 8.84 16.36 14.91
CA LEU A 444 8.29 17.23 13.87
C LEU A 444 9.06 17.02 12.56
N PHE A 445 8.39 16.49 11.55
CA PHE A 445 8.85 16.59 10.17
C PHE A 445 8.39 17.93 9.59
N GLY A 446 9.34 18.81 9.32
CA GLY A 446 9.09 20.20 8.96
C GLY A 446 9.82 20.68 7.73
N ASP A 447 9.19 21.60 7.02
CA ASP A 447 9.77 22.42 5.97
C ASP A 447 9.87 23.86 6.50
N LEU A 448 11.04 24.49 6.41
CA LEU A 448 11.26 25.82 6.99
C LEU A 448 10.64 26.94 6.15
N GLU A 449 10.31 26.71 4.87
CA GLU A 449 9.51 27.64 4.07
C GLU A 449 8.02 27.49 4.39
N CYS A 450 7.53 26.27 4.61
CA CYS A 450 6.10 25.99 4.78
C CYS A 450 5.42 26.83 5.89
N PRO A 451 4.45 27.71 5.57
CA PRO A 451 3.76 28.54 6.57
C PRO A 451 3.06 27.73 7.68
N HIS A 452 2.52 26.56 7.35
CA HIS A 452 1.93 25.65 8.33
C HIS A 452 2.96 25.14 9.35
N THR A 453 4.21 24.88 8.91
CA THR A 453 5.30 24.46 9.82
C THR A 453 5.71 25.62 10.73
N ARG A 454 5.78 26.85 10.21
CA ARG A 454 6.01 28.07 11.00
C ARG A 454 4.93 28.25 12.08
N ARG A 455 3.66 27.99 11.76
CA ARG A 455 2.53 28.07 12.72
C ARG A 455 2.58 26.94 13.77
N ALA A 456 2.91 25.72 13.39
CA ALA A 456 3.08 24.60 14.33
C ALA A 456 4.28 24.79 15.28
N TYR A 457 5.37 25.40 14.81
CA TYR A 457 6.50 25.75 15.68
C TYR A 457 6.08 26.65 16.85
N ARG A 458 5.27 27.69 16.61
CA ARG A 458 4.76 28.59 17.67
C ARG A 458 3.84 27.87 18.68
N ALA A 459 3.10 26.85 18.23
CA ALA A 459 2.32 25.99 19.12
C ALA A 459 3.23 25.10 19.99
N ILE A 460 4.25 24.46 19.39
CA ILE A 460 5.25 23.63 20.09
C ILE A 460 6.06 24.46 21.11
N GLU A 461 6.47 25.67 20.75
CA GLU A 461 7.16 26.61 21.65
C GLU A 461 6.32 26.93 22.90
N SER A 462 5.01 27.06 22.72
CA SER A 462 4.06 27.31 23.82
C SER A 462 3.77 26.05 24.65
N ILE A 463 3.83 24.86 24.04
CA ILE A 463 3.81 23.57 24.74
C ILE A 463 5.05 23.39 25.60
N LEU A 464 6.25 23.72 25.11
CA LEU A 464 7.50 23.63 25.88
C LEU A 464 7.50 24.59 27.08
N ARG A 465 6.86 25.77 26.96
CA ARG A 465 6.59 26.66 28.10
C ARG A 465 5.61 26.05 29.12
N ALA A 466 4.62 25.29 28.68
CA ALA A 466 3.62 24.66 29.54
C ALA A 466 4.10 23.36 30.22
N PHE A 467 5.04 22.63 29.61
CA PHE A 467 5.50 21.32 30.05
C PHE A 467 7.05 21.19 30.05
N PRO A 468 7.80 22.11 30.70
CA PRO A 468 9.25 22.28 30.49
C PRO A 468 10.11 21.04 30.82
N ASP A 469 9.74 20.28 31.86
CA ASP A 469 10.43 19.04 32.25
C ASP A 469 9.80 17.77 31.65
N GLU A 470 8.60 17.86 31.09
CA GLU A 470 7.81 16.69 30.69
C GLU A 470 7.75 16.46 29.17
N VAL A 471 8.00 17.49 28.36
CA VAL A 471 8.02 17.44 26.90
C VAL A 471 9.38 17.83 26.34
N ARG A 472 9.82 17.11 25.30
CA ARG A 472 10.91 17.51 24.39
C ARG A 472 10.45 17.41 22.95
N VAL A 473 11.02 18.20 22.04
CA VAL A 473 10.82 18.12 20.59
C VAL A 473 12.11 17.80 19.87
N ALA A 474 12.02 16.98 18.83
CA ALA A 474 13.06 16.71 17.85
C ALA A 474 12.59 17.19 16.47
N PHE A 475 13.45 17.83 15.69
CA PHE A 475 13.13 18.25 14.31
C PHE A 475 13.73 17.27 13.29
N ARG A 476 12.96 16.99 12.22
CA ARG A 476 13.39 16.23 11.05
C ARG A 476 13.10 17.04 9.79
N HIS A 477 14.06 17.11 8.89
CA HIS A 477 13.96 17.88 7.65
C HIS A 477 13.06 17.19 6.62
N ARG A 478 11.98 17.88 6.23
CA ARG A 478 11.09 17.44 5.16
C ARG A 478 10.83 18.57 4.15
N PRO A 479 11.86 19.09 3.46
CA PRO A 479 11.65 20.03 2.37
C PRO A 479 10.67 19.45 1.33
N LEU A 480 9.73 20.28 0.87
CA LEU A 480 8.77 19.96 -0.17
C LEU A 480 9.22 20.57 -1.50
N SER A 481 9.03 19.85 -2.61
CA SER A 481 9.43 20.29 -3.95
C SER A 481 8.64 21.50 -4.49
N ILE A 482 7.57 21.92 -3.80
CA ILE A 482 6.82 23.15 -4.11
C ILE A 482 7.50 24.41 -3.57
N HIS A 483 8.42 24.28 -2.61
CA HIS A 483 9.13 25.40 -1.98
C HIS A 483 10.56 25.47 -2.54
N SER A 484 10.87 26.55 -3.28
CA SER A 484 12.03 26.59 -4.19
C SER A 484 13.41 26.58 -3.50
N ARG A 485 13.46 26.81 -2.18
CA ARG A 485 14.67 26.94 -1.36
C ARG A 485 14.61 26.13 -0.07
N ALA A 486 13.57 25.33 0.16
CA ALA A 486 13.41 24.54 1.38
C ALA A 486 14.57 23.58 1.62
N LYS A 487 15.16 23.03 0.56
CA LYS A 487 16.38 22.19 0.63
C LYS A 487 17.61 23.00 1.06
N ASP A 488 17.78 24.22 0.54
CA ASP A 488 18.85 25.13 0.98
C ASP A 488 18.66 25.53 2.45
N ALA A 489 17.44 25.90 2.84
CA ALA A 489 17.09 26.25 4.22
C ALA A 489 17.34 25.09 5.20
N ALA A 490 17.00 23.86 4.82
CA ALA A 490 17.29 22.66 5.60
C ALA A 490 18.79 22.42 5.77
N ARG A 491 19.59 22.53 4.70
CA ARG A 491 21.04 22.35 4.75
C ARG A 491 21.77 23.45 5.54
N VAL A 492 21.30 24.69 5.46
CA VAL A 492 21.77 25.80 6.30
C VAL A 492 21.42 25.57 7.78
N ALA A 493 20.23 25.03 8.09
CA ALA A 493 19.87 24.65 9.46
C ALA A 493 20.78 23.56 10.02
N VAL A 494 21.11 22.53 9.22
CA VAL A 494 22.11 21.51 9.59
C VAL A 494 23.49 22.13 9.83
N GLY A 495 23.93 23.05 8.97
CA GLY A 495 25.18 23.79 9.16
C GLY A 495 25.21 24.57 10.49
N MET A 496 24.14 25.32 10.77
CA MET A 496 23.93 26.02 12.05
C MET A 496 23.97 25.06 13.25
N ARG A 497 23.38 23.86 13.14
CA ARG A 497 23.44 22.83 14.20
C ARG A 497 24.87 22.34 14.44
N ARG A 498 25.63 22.11 13.37
CA ARG A 498 26.98 21.51 13.44
C ARG A 498 28.04 22.49 13.95
N GLU A 499 27.87 23.79 13.78
CA GLU A 499 28.80 24.82 14.27
C GLU A 499 28.37 25.50 15.59
N HIS A 500 27.08 25.51 15.91
CA HIS A 500 26.54 26.23 17.07
C HIS A 500 25.64 25.37 17.98
N GLY A 501 25.65 24.05 17.77
CA GLY A 501 24.82 23.07 18.48
C GLY A 501 23.32 23.24 18.20
N ASP A 502 22.51 22.45 18.90
CA ASP A 502 21.05 22.52 18.82
C ASP A 502 20.53 23.92 19.22
N ALA A 503 21.23 24.63 20.11
CA ALA A 503 20.94 26.03 20.42
C ALA A 503 21.15 26.99 19.23
N GLY A 504 22.05 26.67 18.29
CA GLY A 504 22.17 27.34 16.99
C GLY A 504 21.02 27.00 16.04
N PHE A 505 20.71 25.71 15.93
CA PHE A 505 19.60 25.20 15.13
C PHE A 505 18.26 25.85 15.53
N TRP A 506 17.88 25.80 16.81
CA TRP A 506 16.59 26.30 17.26
C TRP A 506 16.48 27.82 17.20
N ARG A 507 17.60 28.57 17.33
CA ARG A 507 17.62 30.00 17.01
C ARG A 507 17.36 30.25 15.52
N PHE A 508 17.94 29.46 14.62
CA PHE A 508 17.70 29.58 13.18
C PHE A 508 16.23 29.24 12.80
N VAL A 509 15.66 28.17 13.37
CA VAL A 509 14.24 27.83 13.19
C VAL A 509 13.32 28.92 13.74
N ALA A 510 13.65 29.52 14.89
CA ALA A 510 12.89 30.66 15.42
C ALA A 510 12.90 31.87 14.46
N GLN A 511 14.04 32.16 13.80
CA GLN A 511 14.10 33.22 12.78
C GLN A 511 13.24 32.88 11.56
N ALA A 512 13.30 31.66 11.04
CA ALA A 512 12.44 31.21 9.93
C ALA A 512 10.94 31.31 10.27
N ALA A 513 10.56 30.88 11.48
CA ALA A 513 9.17 30.94 11.97
C ALA A 513 8.70 32.35 12.35
N SER A 514 9.59 33.35 12.44
CA SER A 514 9.27 34.75 12.76
C SER A 514 8.79 35.56 11.56
N THR A 515 9.21 35.21 10.34
CA THR A 515 8.85 35.93 9.10
C THR A 515 7.70 35.26 8.34
N THR A 516 7.02 36.04 7.51
CA THR A 516 6.06 35.62 6.48
C THR A 516 6.72 35.18 5.17
N ASP A 517 7.96 35.64 4.93
CA ASP A 517 8.58 35.59 3.59
C ASP A 517 9.18 34.21 3.28
N ASP A 518 9.20 33.81 2.01
CA ASP A 518 9.86 32.59 1.53
C ASP A 518 11.39 32.67 1.62
N ALA A 519 12.08 31.54 1.78
CA ALA A 519 13.51 31.50 1.92
C ALA A 519 14.20 31.95 0.62
N ASN A 520 15.15 32.86 0.73
CA ASN A 520 16.04 33.27 -0.34
C ASN A 520 17.41 33.62 0.23
N ARG A 521 18.41 33.86 -0.63
CA ARG A 521 19.80 34.10 -0.19
C ARG A 521 19.93 35.26 0.83
N ILE A 522 19.12 36.32 0.71
CA ILE A 522 19.12 37.47 1.63
C ILE A 522 18.46 37.11 2.97
N LEU A 523 17.37 36.34 2.95
CA LEU A 523 16.68 35.92 4.17
C LEU A 523 17.42 34.82 4.93
N LEU A 524 18.04 33.87 4.23
CA LEU A 524 18.92 32.87 4.84
C LEU A 524 20.12 33.56 5.53
N ALA A 525 20.76 34.54 4.87
CA ALA A 525 21.78 35.38 5.48
C ALA A 525 21.29 36.10 6.76
N ARG A 526 20.09 36.71 6.69
CA ARG A 526 19.46 37.38 7.84
C ARG A 526 19.17 36.42 8.99
N TRP A 527 18.61 35.23 8.71
CA TRP A 527 18.29 34.22 9.71
C TRP A 527 19.55 33.64 10.37
N VAL A 528 20.59 33.31 9.58
CA VAL A 528 21.90 32.85 10.10
C VAL A 528 22.51 33.90 11.02
N LYS A 529 22.58 35.16 10.57
CA LYS A 529 23.16 36.27 11.34
C LYS A 529 22.39 36.55 12.63
N ALA A 530 21.06 36.56 12.60
CA ALA A 530 20.22 36.74 13.78
C ALA A 530 20.26 35.53 14.73
N ALA A 531 20.49 34.33 14.20
CA ALA A 531 20.79 33.13 14.98
C ALA A 531 22.25 33.05 15.48
N GLY A 532 23.06 34.09 15.25
CA GLY A 532 24.44 34.20 15.75
C GLY A 532 25.49 33.42 14.95
N GLY A 533 25.15 32.94 13.75
CA GLY A 533 26.10 32.37 12.79
C GLY A 533 26.68 33.42 11.83
N GLN A 534 27.60 32.98 10.98
CA GLN A 534 28.27 33.84 9.99
C GLN A 534 27.72 33.57 8.58
N GLU A 535 27.29 34.63 7.89
CA GLU A 535 26.74 34.60 6.52
C GLU A 535 27.69 33.92 5.51
N SER A 536 29.01 34.10 5.68
CA SER A 536 30.06 33.49 4.86
C SER A 536 30.12 31.95 4.95
N ARG A 537 29.46 31.31 5.91
CA ARG A 537 29.40 29.84 6.03
C ARG A 537 28.32 29.22 5.14
N ILE A 538 27.34 30.02 4.66
CA ILE A 538 26.18 29.52 3.92
C ILE A 538 26.60 28.77 2.65
N GLU A 539 27.52 29.31 1.86
CA GLU A 539 27.99 28.63 0.63
C GLU A 539 28.71 27.32 0.98
N THR A 540 29.55 27.31 2.02
CA THR A 540 30.19 26.07 2.52
C THR A 540 29.17 25.01 2.94
N TRP A 541 28.11 25.38 3.65
CA TRP A 541 27.03 24.46 4.05
C TRP A 541 26.17 23.97 2.87
N LEU A 542 26.08 24.76 1.79
CA LEU A 542 25.39 24.40 0.55
C LEU A 542 26.27 23.61 -0.44
N GLU A 543 27.58 23.52 -0.21
CA GLU A 543 28.50 22.68 -0.97
C GLU A 543 28.84 21.37 -0.24
N GLN A 544 28.78 21.35 1.09
CA GLN A 544 29.07 20.15 1.90
C GLN A 544 28.11 18.98 1.64
N SER A 545 28.69 17.79 1.44
CA SER A 545 27.96 16.53 1.32
C SER A 545 27.25 16.12 2.60
N GLU A 546 27.76 16.55 3.74
CA GLU A 546 27.32 16.13 5.06
C GLU A 546 26.01 16.80 5.48
N THR A 547 25.75 18.01 5.01
CA THR A 547 24.44 18.69 5.17
C THR A 547 23.38 18.04 4.29
N GLU A 548 23.76 17.68 3.06
CA GLU A 548 22.92 16.94 2.11
C GLU A 548 22.56 15.55 2.66
N ASN A 549 23.54 14.80 3.18
CA ASN A 549 23.34 13.47 3.76
C ASN A 549 22.52 13.49 5.07
N GLU A 550 22.53 14.58 5.83
CA GLU A 550 21.68 14.75 7.02
C GLU A 550 20.22 14.96 6.60
N VAL A 551 19.96 15.88 5.65
CA VAL A 551 18.61 16.08 5.07
C VAL A 551 18.11 14.86 4.30
N GLY A 552 19.00 14.14 3.58
CA GLY A 552 18.66 12.94 2.81
C GLY A 552 18.21 11.78 3.70
N ARG A 553 18.85 11.57 4.86
CA ARG A 553 18.41 10.58 5.86
C ARG A 553 17.04 10.94 6.46
N ASP A 554 16.78 12.22 6.70
CA ASP A 554 15.47 12.68 7.18
C ASP A 554 14.38 12.49 6.11
N LEU A 555 14.69 12.70 4.83
CA LEU A 555 13.78 12.42 3.70
C LEU A 555 13.51 10.92 3.51
N LEU A 556 14.52 10.05 3.67
CA LEU A 556 14.33 8.60 3.66
C LEU A 556 13.44 8.15 4.84
N LEU A 557 13.69 8.69 6.04
CA LEU A 557 12.88 8.42 7.22
C LEU A 557 11.44 8.95 7.09
N ALA A 558 11.27 10.11 6.46
CA ALA A 558 9.97 10.65 6.09
C ALA A 558 9.22 9.72 5.12
N GLY A 559 9.92 9.16 4.13
CA GLY A 559 9.38 8.14 3.23
C GLY A 559 8.94 6.86 3.95
N LEU A 560 9.79 6.33 4.85
CA LEU A 560 9.51 5.16 5.68
C LEU A 560 8.29 5.34 6.61
N PHE A 561 7.88 6.57 6.89
CA PHE A 561 6.70 6.89 7.73
C PHE A 561 5.54 7.54 6.96
N ASP A 562 5.55 7.48 5.63
CA ASP A 562 4.57 8.08 4.70
C ASP A 562 4.31 9.58 4.95
N VAL A 563 5.36 10.33 5.27
CA VAL A 563 5.31 11.77 5.53
C VAL A 563 5.33 12.54 4.21
N ARG A 564 4.13 12.82 3.69
CA ARG A 564 3.92 13.51 2.41
C ARG A 564 3.82 15.04 2.53
N GLU A 565 3.37 15.52 3.68
CA GLU A 565 3.04 16.93 3.94
C GLU A 565 3.82 17.48 5.15
N THR A 566 3.91 18.81 5.26
CA THR A 566 4.50 19.48 6.43
C THR A 566 3.57 20.55 6.98
N PRO A 567 3.46 20.67 8.32
CA PRO A 567 4.12 19.88 9.35
C PRO A 567 3.45 18.51 9.51
N THR A 568 4.24 17.44 9.66
CA THR A 568 3.73 16.17 10.20
C THR A 568 4.37 15.95 11.57
N LEU A 569 3.55 15.71 12.59
CA LEU A 569 3.98 15.60 13.98
C LEU A 569 3.70 14.19 14.54
N PHE A 570 4.66 13.64 15.28
CA PHE A 570 4.49 12.40 16.03
C PHE A 570 4.68 12.65 17.54
N VAL A 571 3.74 12.18 18.37
CA VAL A 571 3.76 12.28 19.84
C VAL A 571 4.14 10.91 20.41
N ASN A 572 5.38 10.75 20.86
CA ASN A 572 5.95 9.45 21.22
C ASN A 572 5.68 8.37 20.14
N GLY A 573 5.79 8.74 18.86
CA GLY A 573 5.50 7.86 17.72
C GLY A 573 4.03 7.80 17.26
N ALA A 574 3.06 8.37 18.00
CA ALA A 574 1.68 8.47 17.50
C ALA A 574 1.58 9.64 16.52
N ARG A 575 1.27 9.39 15.24
CA ARG A 575 1.03 10.49 14.28
C ARG A 575 -0.16 11.33 14.76
N VAL A 576 -0.01 12.65 14.71
CA VAL A 576 -1.13 13.58 14.89
C VAL A 576 -1.75 13.85 13.51
N GLU A 577 -3.05 13.62 13.38
CA GLU A 577 -3.78 13.86 12.13
C GLU A 577 -4.29 15.31 12.03
N GLY A 578 -4.21 15.88 10.83
CA GLY A 578 -4.75 17.20 10.53
C GLY A 578 -3.97 18.39 11.13
N PHE A 579 -4.44 19.60 10.84
CA PHE A 579 -3.80 20.83 11.32
C PHE A 579 -4.08 21.05 12.81
N THR A 580 -3.08 20.80 13.66
CA THR A 580 -3.24 20.77 15.12
C THR A 580 -3.22 22.18 15.74
N THR A 581 -4.24 22.54 16.54
CA THR A 581 -4.17 23.74 17.40
C THR A 581 -3.31 23.50 18.64
N TYR A 582 -2.99 24.58 19.39
CA TYR A 582 -2.32 24.46 20.68
C TYR A 582 -3.10 23.57 21.66
N ASP A 583 -4.43 23.72 21.74
CA ASP A 583 -5.26 22.94 22.66
C ASP A 583 -5.44 21.48 22.23
N ASP A 584 -5.43 21.18 20.93
CA ASP A 584 -5.43 19.80 20.44
C ASP A 584 -4.11 19.08 20.72
N LEU A 585 -3.00 19.78 20.53
CA LEU A 585 -1.67 19.27 20.85
C LEU A 585 -1.51 19.08 22.37
N LYS A 586 -1.95 20.06 23.17
CA LYS A 586 -1.96 20.00 24.64
C LYS A 586 -2.76 18.80 25.15
N ARG A 587 -4.00 18.63 24.70
CA ARG A 587 -4.84 17.47 25.08
C ARG A 587 -4.24 16.13 24.68
N THR A 588 -3.55 16.08 23.54
CA THR A 588 -2.85 14.87 23.07
C THR A 588 -1.62 14.55 23.93
N ILE A 589 -0.87 15.57 24.32
CA ILE A 589 0.29 15.44 25.23
C ILE A 589 -0.15 15.04 26.63
N GLU A 590 -1.20 15.64 27.20
CA GLU A 590 -1.74 15.28 28.53
C GLU A 590 -2.17 13.81 28.60
N ARG A 591 -2.81 13.30 27.53
CA ARG A 591 -3.16 11.89 27.37
C ARG A 591 -1.92 10.98 27.27
N GLU A 592 -0.91 11.40 26.53
CA GLU A 592 0.34 10.65 26.43
C GLU A 592 1.12 10.67 27.75
N LEU A 593 1.15 11.78 28.49
CA LEU A 593 1.79 11.89 29.81
C LEU A 593 1.19 10.90 30.82
N GLY A 594 -0.14 10.80 30.88
CA GLY A 594 -0.81 9.80 31.72
C GLY A 594 -0.41 8.36 31.34
N THR A 595 -0.27 8.09 30.04
CA THR A 595 0.12 6.77 29.52
C THR A 595 1.60 6.47 29.79
N ALA A 596 2.49 7.44 29.59
CA ALA A 596 3.92 7.32 29.82
C ALA A 596 4.25 7.12 31.31
N ARG A 597 3.62 7.90 32.21
CA ARG A 597 3.70 7.71 33.67
C ARG A 597 3.22 6.30 34.08
N SER A 598 2.16 5.79 33.44
CA SER A 598 1.67 4.42 33.68
C SER A 598 2.65 3.34 33.20
N VAL A 599 3.33 3.55 32.06
CA VAL A 599 4.36 2.63 31.54
C VAL A 599 5.60 2.59 32.44
N LEU A 600 6.01 3.73 33.02
CA LEU A 600 7.04 3.76 34.07
C LEU A 600 6.61 3.01 35.34
N ALA A 601 5.37 3.20 35.80
CA ALA A 601 4.84 2.50 36.97
C ALA A 601 4.76 0.97 36.78
N LEU A 602 4.70 0.49 35.54
CA LEU A 602 4.79 -0.94 35.17
C LEU A 602 6.24 -1.44 35.02
N GLY A 603 7.24 -0.65 35.42
CA GLY A 603 8.65 -1.08 35.49
C GLY A 603 9.50 -0.84 34.25
N THR A 604 8.99 -0.15 33.22
CA THR A 604 9.82 0.29 32.08
C THR A 604 10.78 1.39 32.55
N SER A 605 12.07 1.36 32.17
CA SER A 605 13.00 2.44 32.53
C SER A 605 12.73 3.73 31.75
N LEU A 606 13.13 4.89 32.31
CA LEU A 606 13.00 6.18 31.63
C LEU A 606 13.80 6.23 30.31
N SER A 607 14.93 5.53 30.25
CA SER A 607 15.69 5.35 29.01
C SER A 607 14.94 4.54 27.95
N GLU A 608 14.22 3.49 28.33
CA GLU A 608 13.45 2.67 27.39
C GLU A 608 12.09 3.27 27.03
N LEU A 609 11.64 4.30 27.75
CA LEU A 609 10.28 4.84 27.66
C LEU A 609 9.94 5.32 26.25
N TYR A 610 10.76 6.17 25.63
CA TYR A 610 10.50 6.69 24.28
C TYR A 610 10.38 5.53 23.28
N ALA A 611 11.41 4.69 23.17
CA ALA A 611 11.41 3.52 22.29
C ALA A 611 10.23 2.56 22.53
N THR A 612 9.83 2.38 23.79
CA THR A 612 8.70 1.53 24.19
C THR A 612 7.35 2.16 23.86
N ARG A 613 7.21 3.48 23.96
CA ARG A 613 6.00 4.19 23.51
C ARG A 613 5.93 4.23 21.98
N VAL A 614 7.03 4.56 21.29
CA VAL A 614 7.13 4.56 19.82
C VAL A 614 6.79 3.20 19.23
N ARG A 615 7.36 2.09 19.73
CA ARG A 615 7.00 0.72 19.31
C ARG A 615 5.54 0.34 19.55
N LYS A 616 4.83 1.05 20.44
CA LYS A 616 3.39 0.85 20.73
C LYS A 616 2.48 1.87 20.03
N ASN A 617 3.03 2.96 19.49
CA ASN A 617 2.28 4.12 19.00
C ASN A 617 2.45 4.39 17.51
N LEU A 618 3.51 3.86 16.86
CA LEU A 618 3.69 3.94 15.42
C LEU A 618 2.63 3.10 14.71
N ILE A 619 1.48 3.73 14.52
CA ILE A 619 0.32 3.21 13.83
C ILE A 619 0.16 4.07 12.58
N GLY A 620 0.24 3.42 11.42
CA GLY A 620 0.26 4.07 10.10
C GLY A 620 0.91 3.16 9.06
N LEU A 621 2.02 2.52 9.44
CA LEU A 621 2.64 1.40 8.72
C LEU A 621 3.03 0.32 9.73
N GLY A 622 2.48 -0.89 9.55
CA GLY A 622 2.68 -2.03 10.46
C GLY A 622 1.55 -2.25 11.47
N LYS A 623 1.07 -3.49 11.54
CA LYS A 623 0.37 -4.02 12.72
C LYS A 623 1.46 -4.24 13.79
N ASP A 624 1.27 -4.06 15.10
CA ASP A 624 0.35 -4.89 15.89
C ASP A 624 0.00 -4.36 17.31
N VAL A 625 -0.05 -3.03 17.53
CA VAL A 625 -0.76 -2.45 18.70
C VAL A 625 -1.79 -1.43 18.22
N ALA A 626 -2.93 -1.91 17.73
CA ALA A 626 -4.00 -1.03 17.28
C ALA A 626 -4.66 -0.30 18.46
N GLU A 627 -5.18 0.91 18.20
CA GLU A 627 -6.27 1.48 18.98
C GLU A 627 -7.41 0.44 19.03
N ARG A 628 -7.73 -0.05 20.23
CA ARG A 628 -8.60 -1.22 20.44
C ARG A 628 -10.06 -0.91 20.12
N THR A 629 -10.36 -0.98 18.83
CA THR A 629 -11.64 -0.69 18.23
C THR A 629 -12.56 -1.89 18.44
N CYS A 630 -13.20 -1.96 19.60
CA CYS A 630 -14.02 -3.11 19.99
C CYS A 630 -15.50 -2.97 19.57
N PRO A 631 -16.01 -3.83 18.67
CA PRO A 631 -17.44 -3.83 18.37
C PRO A 631 -18.27 -4.32 19.57
N PRO A 632 -19.37 -3.65 19.96
CA PRO A 632 -20.24 -4.13 21.04
C PRO A 632 -20.81 -5.52 20.71
N ILE A 633 -20.52 -6.50 21.56
CA ILE A 633 -20.87 -7.92 21.37
C ILE A 633 -22.25 -8.30 21.92
N ALA A 634 -22.86 -7.44 22.74
CA ALA A 634 -24.19 -7.68 23.30
C ALA A 634 -25.25 -7.85 22.19
N GLY A 635 -26.11 -8.86 22.34
CA GLY A 635 -27.17 -9.17 21.36
C GLY A 635 -26.69 -9.72 20.01
N SER A 636 -25.40 -10.05 19.85
CA SER A 636 -24.90 -10.83 18.71
C SER A 636 -24.84 -12.32 19.03
N PRO A 637 -24.97 -13.22 18.02
CA PRO A 637 -24.68 -14.64 18.19
C PRO A 637 -23.22 -14.91 18.56
N VAL A 638 -22.98 -15.89 19.45
CA VAL A 638 -21.64 -16.25 19.96
C VAL A 638 -21.40 -17.76 19.89
N ARG A 639 -20.19 -18.20 19.50
CA ARG A 639 -19.71 -19.60 19.48
C ARG A 639 -18.43 -19.67 20.32
N GLY A 640 -18.33 -20.60 21.26
CA GLY A 640 -17.24 -20.66 22.26
C GLY A 640 -17.69 -20.24 23.66
N ALA A 641 -16.74 -20.02 24.58
CA ALA A 641 -17.05 -19.77 25.99
C ALA A 641 -17.57 -18.34 26.27
N ALA A 642 -18.47 -18.20 27.25
CA ALA A 642 -19.02 -16.91 27.63
C ALA A 642 -17.96 -15.97 28.25
N ASP A 643 -16.98 -16.53 28.95
CA ASP A 643 -15.86 -15.86 29.62
C ASP A 643 -14.51 -16.04 28.88
N ALA A 644 -14.54 -16.32 27.57
CA ALA A 644 -13.34 -16.48 26.76
C ALA A 644 -12.41 -15.25 26.83
N LEU A 645 -11.11 -15.50 26.98
CA LEU A 645 -10.05 -14.51 27.03
C LEU A 645 -9.88 -13.75 25.71
N VAL A 646 -10.10 -14.43 24.59
CA VAL A 646 -10.03 -13.85 23.25
C VAL A 646 -11.39 -13.89 22.56
N THR A 647 -11.81 -12.71 22.12
CA THR A 647 -13.05 -12.48 21.38
C THR A 647 -12.71 -12.10 19.95
N VAL A 648 -13.09 -12.95 19.00
CA VAL A 648 -13.00 -12.68 17.56
C VAL A 648 -14.37 -12.20 17.10
N VAL A 649 -14.53 -10.90 16.83
CA VAL A 649 -15.77 -10.39 16.21
C VAL A 649 -15.62 -10.45 14.70
N GLU A 650 -16.48 -11.20 14.02
CA GLU A 650 -16.50 -11.36 12.56
C GLU A 650 -17.61 -10.49 11.93
N PHE A 651 -17.25 -9.59 11.01
CA PHE A 651 -18.15 -8.92 10.08
C PHE A 651 -18.13 -9.66 8.74
N SER A 652 -19.28 -10.21 8.34
CA SER A 652 -19.31 -11.25 7.31
C SER A 652 -20.64 -11.32 6.57
N ASP A 653 -20.63 -12.07 5.47
CA ASP A 653 -21.64 -12.09 4.42
C ASP A 653 -21.81 -13.54 3.93
N PHE A 654 -23.03 -14.07 4.01
CA PHE A 654 -23.34 -15.46 3.67
C PHE A 654 -23.22 -15.81 2.17
N GLU A 655 -23.24 -14.83 1.26
CA GLU A 655 -23.06 -15.04 -0.19
C GLU A 655 -21.60 -14.84 -0.61
N CYS A 656 -20.79 -14.15 0.21
CA CYS A 656 -19.39 -13.86 -0.11
C CYS A 656 -18.50 -15.12 -0.11
N PRO A 657 -17.77 -15.43 -1.21
CA PRO A 657 -16.94 -16.62 -1.30
C PRO A 657 -15.68 -16.54 -0.42
N PHE A 658 -15.21 -15.33 -0.07
CA PHE A 658 -14.11 -15.14 0.87
C PHE A 658 -14.55 -15.42 2.32
N CYS A 659 -15.80 -15.11 2.68
CA CYS A 659 -16.38 -15.42 3.99
C CYS A 659 -16.56 -16.92 4.19
N ARG A 660 -16.87 -17.67 3.13
CA ARG A 660 -16.85 -19.15 3.17
C ARG A 660 -15.43 -19.70 3.32
N ARG A 661 -14.45 -19.13 2.63
CA ARG A 661 -13.06 -19.62 2.58
C ARG A 661 -12.39 -19.65 3.95
N VAL A 662 -12.72 -18.72 4.84
CA VAL A 662 -12.08 -18.56 6.15
C VAL A 662 -12.67 -19.47 7.26
N GLN A 663 -13.89 -20.00 7.09
CA GLN A 663 -14.56 -20.78 8.13
C GLN A 663 -13.76 -22.01 8.64
N PRO A 664 -13.07 -22.81 7.80
CA PRO A 664 -12.24 -23.91 8.30
C PRO A 664 -11.08 -23.47 9.20
N ALA A 665 -10.55 -22.25 9.00
CA ALA A 665 -9.54 -21.68 9.90
C ALA A 665 -10.17 -21.28 11.24
N LEU A 666 -11.35 -20.68 11.23
CA LEU A 666 -12.10 -20.29 12.43
C LEU A 666 -12.55 -21.49 13.27
N ASP A 667 -13.02 -22.57 12.64
CA ASP A 667 -13.33 -23.83 13.32
C ASP A 667 -12.06 -24.47 13.94
N THR A 668 -10.95 -24.46 13.20
CA THR A 668 -9.66 -24.96 13.72
C THR A 668 -9.17 -24.13 14.92
N LEU A 669 -9.34 -22.81 14.87
CA LEU A 669 -8.97 -21.88 15.93
C LEU A 669 -9.83 -22.09 17.19
N LEU A 670 -11.15 -22.26 17.04
CA LEU A 670 -12.05 -22.65 18.13
C LEU A 670 -11.67 -24.02 18.73
N ALA A 671 -11.35 -25.01 17.89
CA ALA A 671 -10.98 -26.35 18.35
C ALA A 671 -9.64 -26.37 19.12
N ARG A 672 -8.69 -25.50 18.76
CA ARG A 672 -7.38 -25.38 19.43
C ARG A 672 -7.44 -24.59 20.74
N HIS A 673 -8.18 -23.47 20.77
CA HIS A 673 -8.19 -22.56 21.92
C HIS A 673 -9.37 -22.77 22.88
N GLY A 674 -10.40 -23.53 22.48
CA GLY A 674 -11.43 -24.08 23.36
C GLY A 674 -12.10 -23.04 24.27
N GLY A 675 -11.98 -23.22 25.58
CA GLY A 675 -12.58 -22.33 26.59
C GLY A 675 -11.96 -20.93 26.69
N ASP A 676 -10.81 -20.69 26.04
CA ASP A 676 -10.14 -19.39 26.03
C ASP A 676 -10.53 -18.51 24.83
N LEU A 677 -11.30 -19.02 23.85
CA LEU A 677 -11.71 -18.28 22.64
C LEU A 677 -13.22 -18.31 22.39
N ARG A 678 -13.76 -17.19 21.88
CA ARG A 678 -15.13 -17.08 21.35
C ARG A 678 -15.16 -16.28 20.04
N ILE A 679 -16.04 -16.70 19.12
CA ILE A 679 -16.38 -15.98 17.89
C ILE A 679 -17.75 -15.30 18.06
N VAL A 680 -17.88 -14.06 17.60
CA VAL A 680 -19.09 -13.22 17.69
C VAL A 680 -19.49 -12.74 16.30
N TRP A 681 -20.71 -13.02 15.88
CA TRP A 681 -21.19 -12.66 14.53
C TRP A 681 -21.70 -11.22 14.41
N LYS A 682 -21.36 -10.56 13.30
CA LYS A 682 -21.90 -9.28 12.82
C LYS A 682 -22.26 -9.38 11.34
N ASN A 683 -23.47 -8.95 11.02
CA ASN A 683 -23.95 -8.94 9.64
C ASN A 683 -23.32 -7.78 8.86
N PHE A 684 -22.66 -8.08 7.74
CA PHE A 684 -22.15 -7.06 6.81
C PHE A 684 -22.44 -7.48 5.35
N PRO A 685 -23.72 -7.61 4.95
CA PRO A 685 -24.05 -8.01 3.59
C PRO A 685 -23.68 -6.90 2.59
N LEU A 686 -22.95 -7.26 1.53
CA LEU A 686 -22.47 -6.31 0.52
C LEU A 686 -23.56 -6.05 -0.55
N ASP A 687 -23.70 -4.80 -1.01
CA ASP A 687 -24.79 -4.40 -1.92
C ASP A 687 -24.78 -5.10 -3.30
N HIS A 688 -23.67 -5.72 -3.69
CA HIS A 688 -23.58 -6.54 -4.91
C HIS A 688 -24.02 -8.00 -4.72
N HIS A 689 -24.18 -8.47 -3.49
CA HIS A 689 -24.66 -9.80 -3.14
C HIS A 689 -26.18 -9.77 -2.86
N ARG A 690 -26.97 -10.39 -3.74
CA ARG A 690 -28.44 -10.18 -3.79
C ARG A 690 -29.23 -11.03 -2.80
N ARG A 691 -28.66 -12.14 -2.33
CA ARG A 691 -29.20 -13.04 -1.31
C ARG A 691 -28.50 -12.87 0.04
N ALA A 692 -27.38 -12.14 0.16
CA ALA A 692 -26.72 -11.85 1.44
C ALA A 692 -27.65 -11.25 2.50
N ARG A 693 -28.43 -10.21 2.14
CA ARG A 693 -29.45 -9.62 3.04
C ARG A 693 -30.57 -10.61 3.41
N PRO A 694 -31.24 -11.28 2.45
CA PRO A 694 -32.17 -12.39 2.71
C PRO A 694 -31.61 -13.49 3.64
N ALA A 695 -30.39 -13.98 3.39
CA ALA A 695 -29.72 -15.01 4.18
C ALA A 695 -29.38 -14.55 5.61
N ALA A 696 -28.93 -13.29 5.77
CA ALA A 696 -28.72 -12.69 7.08
C ALA A 696 -30.04 -12.54 7.87
N ALA A 697 -31.14 -12.20 7.19
CA ALA A 697 -32.47 -12.14 7.80
C ALA A 697 -33.00 -13.52 8.23
N PHE A 698 -32.83 -14.54 7.38
CA PHE A 698 -33.10 -15.94 7.72
C PHE A 698 -32.30 -16.39 8.95
N ALA A 699 -30.99 -16.09 8.98
CA ALA A 699 -30.13 -16.47 10.10
C ALA A 699 -30.51 -15.74 11.40
N LEU A 700 -30.84 -14.45 11.33
CA LEU A 700 -31.31 -13.67 12.48
C LEU A 700 -32.63 -14.23 13.05
N GLU A 701 -33.58 -14.58 12.19
CA GLU A 701 -34.83 -15.22 12.59
C GLU A 701 -34.61 -16.59 13.26
N VAL A 702 -33.62 -17.37 12.78
CA VAL A 702 -33.18 -18.61 13.44
C VAL A 702 -32.54 -18.34 14.81
N TYR A 703 -31.78 -17.25 14.97
CA TYR A 703 -31.22 -16.86 16.26
C TYR A 703 -32.31 -16.48 17.27
N GLU A 704 -33.29 -15.67 16.84
CA GLU A 704 -34.40 -15.22 17.69
C GLU A 704 -35.32 -16.38 18.11
N LYS A 705 -35.64 -17.31 17.22
CA LYS A 705 -36.55 -18.45 17.49
C LYS A 705 -35.85 -19.73 17.97
N GLY A 706 -34.55 -19.85 17.78
CA GLY A 706 -33.78 -21.09 18.01
C GLY A 706 -32.51 -20.93 18.85
N GLY A 707 -32.14 -19.70 19.22
CA GLY A 707 -30.96 -19.40 20.02
C GLY A 707 -29.63 -19.62 19.28
N PRO A 708 -28.48 -19.40 19.96
CA PRO A 708 -27.15 -19.50 19.35
C PRO A 708 -26.89 -20.91 18.77
N THR A 709 -27.35 -21.98 19.42
CA THR A 709 -27.12 -23.36 18.97
C THR A 709 -27.79 -23.68 17.64
N LYS A 710 -28.96 -23.08 17.32
CA LYS A 710 -29.55 -23.20 15.98
C LYS A 710 -28.96 -22.18 15.00
N PHE A 711 -28.62 -20.96 15.45
CA PHE A 711 -27.93 -19.98 14.60
C PHE A 711 -26.64 -20.53 13.99
N TRP A 712 -25.75 -21.12 14.79
CA TRP A 712 -24.46 -21.59 14.27
C TRP A 712 -24.63 -22.81 13.35
N LYS A 713 -25.64 -23.65 13.57
CA LYS A 713 -26.01 -24.68 12.59
C LYS A 713 -26.52 -24.06 11.29
N ALA A 714 -27.30 -22.98 11.35
CA ALA A 714 -27.79 -22.29 10.15
C ALA A 714 -26.64 -21.63 9.38
N HIS A 715 -25.75 -20.93 10.08
CA HIS A 715 -24.51 -20.35 9.56
C HIS A 715 -23.66 -21.39 8.80
N ASP A 716 -23.39 -22.54 9.42
CA ASP A 716 -22.56 -23.60 8.82
C ASP A 716 -23.26 -24.20 7.57
N GLN A 717 -24.60 -24.29 7.57
CA GLN A 717 -25.38 -24.73 6.40
C GLN A 717 -25.45 -23.66 5.29
N LEU A 718 -25.58 -22.37 5.63
CA LEU A 718 -25.60 -21.26 4.66
C LEU A 718 -24.27 -21.16 3.90
N PHE A 719 -23.15 -21.27 4.61
CA PHE A 719 -21.82 -21.34 3.97
C PHE A 719 -21.58 -22.67 3.23
N GLY A 720 -22.22 -23.77 3.63
CA GLY A 720 -22.26 -25.00 2.84
C GLY A 720 -23.01 -24.85 1.50
N SER A 721 -24.11 -24.10 1.51
CA SER A 721 -25.10 -24.01 0.42
C SER A 721 -25.11 -22.66 -0.32
N GLN A 722 -24.00 -21.92 -0.37
CA GLN A 722 -23.94 -20.60 -1.06
C GLN A 722 -24.48 -20.59 -2.51
N ASN A 723 -24.43 -21.74 -3.20
CA ASN A 723 -24.93 -21.89 -4.58
C ASN A 723 -26.47 -21.85 -4.68
N ASP A 724 -27.21 -22.11 -3.59
CA ASP A 724 -28.65 -21.91 -3.46
C ASP A 724 -28.98 -21.28 -2.09
N LEU A 725 -28.84 -19.96 -2.01
CA LEU A 725 -29.42 -19.14 -0.95
C LEU A 725 -30.86 -18.69 -1.29
N GLY A 726 -31.48 -19.32 -2.29
CA GLY A 726 -32.88 -19.14 -2.69
C GLY A 726 -33.85 -19.74 -1.69
N ASP A 727 -35.14 -19.51 -1.89
CA ASP A 727 -36.19 -20.00 -0.99
C ASP A 727 -36.23 -21.54 -0.92
N SER A 728 -35.79 -22.23 -1.98
CA SER A 728 -35.53 -23.68 -2.01
C SER A 728 -34.45 -24.10 -1.01
N GLY A 729 -33.25 -23.54 -1.13
CA GLY A 729 -32.13 -23.86 -0.25
C GLY A 729 -32.39 -23.47 1.20
N LEU A 730 -32.95 -22.27 1.44
CA LEU A 730 -33.32 -21.83 2.79
C LEU A 730 -34.40 -22.73 3.42
N SER A 731 -35.36 -23.25 2.64
CA SER A 731 -36.33 -24.25 3.12
C SER A 731 -35.67 -25.59 3.47
N ALA A 732 -34.71 -26.05 2.67
CA ALA A 732 -33.92 -27.25 2.98
C ALA A 732 -33.11 -27.09 4.28
N ILE A 733 -32.48 -25.92 4.47
CA ILE A 733 -31.76 -25.57 5.70
C ILE A 733 -32.70 -25.55 6.91
N ALA A 734 -33.91 -24.97 6.79
CA ALA A 734 -34.92 -24.99 7.85
C ALA A 734 -35.31 -26.44 8.25
N GLY A 735 -35.41 -27.34 7.26
CA GLY A 735 -35.59 -28.77 7.48
C GLY A 735 -34.46 -29.41 8.29
N VAL A 736 -33.19 -29.17 7.92
CA VAL A 736 -32.00 -29.65 8.65
C VAL A 736 -31.95 -29.12 10.09
N LEU A 737 -32.43 -27.89 10.31
CA LEU A 737 -32.51 -27.26 11.63
C LEU A 737 -33.67 -27.76 12.50
N GLY A 738 -34.60 -28.54 11.94
CA GLY A 738 -35.86 -28.89 12.59
C GLY A 738 -36.64 -27.64 12.98
N MET A 739 -36.89 -26.74 12.02
CA MET A 739 -37.65 -25.50 12.20
C MET A 739 -38.72 -25.35 11.11
N PRO A 740 -39.88 -24.74 11.39
CA PRO A 740 -40.88 -24.45 10.36
C PRO A 740 -40.30 -23.53 9.28
N ALA A 741 -40.34 -23.94 8.02
CA ALA A 741 -39.67 -23.23 6.93
C ALA A 741 -40.29 -21.85 6.65
N GLU A 742 -41.60 -21.75 6.43
CA GLU A 742 -42.23 -20.47 6.00
C GLU A 742 -42.00 -19.30 6.98
N PRO A 743 -42.08 -19.44 8.31
CA PRO A 743 -41.72 -18.36 9.22
C PRO A 743 -40.26 -17.86 9.13
N LEU A 744 -39.35 -18.65 8.54
CA LEU A 744 -37.96 -18.25 8.27
C LEU A 744 -37.78 -17.70 6.84
N LEU A 745 -38.52 -18.26 5.87
CA LEU A 745 -38.57 -17.73 4.50
C LEU A 745 -39.24 -16.35 4.46
N GLU A 746 -40.30 -16.14 5.23
CA GLU A 746 -40.99 -14.85 5.27
C GLU A 746 -40.12 -13.77 5.95
N ALA A 747 -39.28 -14.15 6.92
CA ALA A 747 -38.22 -13.28 7.42
C ALA A 747 -37.17 -12.98 6.32
N SER A 748 -36.73 -14.00 5.58
CA SER A 748 -35.84 -13.83 4.42
C SER A 748 -36.40 -12.90 3.34
N ARG A 749 -37.73 -12.83 3.18
CA ARG A 749 -38.43 -11.96 2.21
C ARG A 749 -38.66 -10.55 2.77
N GLN A 750 -39.26 -10.44 3.95
CA GLN A 750 -39.70 -9.16 4.52
C GLN A 750 -38.61 -8.43 5.33
N ARG A 751 -37.77 -9.16 6.08
CA ARG A 751 -36.73 -8.58 6.96
C ARG A 751 -35.39 -8.36 6.23
N ALA A 752 -35.35 -8.34 4.89
CA ALA A 752 -34.13 -8.00 4.14
C ALA A 752 -33.59 -6.57 4.42
N ARG A 753 -34.42 -5.71 5.04
CA ARG A 753 -34.06 -4.39 5.59
C ARG A 753 -34.20 -4.35 7.13
N ASP A 754 -33.73 -5.39 7.81
CA ASP A 754 -33.81 -5.46 9.28
C ASP A 754 -32.94 -4.41 9.98
N PRO A 755 -33.45 -3.68 11.00
CA PRO A 755 -32.68 -2.70 11.76
C PRO A 755 -31.38 -3.24 12.39
N LYS A 756 -31.32 -4.51 12.80
CA LYS A 756 -30.11 -5.15 13.36
C LYS A 756 -29.06 -5.42 12.30
N ILE A 757 -29.47 -5.85 11.10
CA ILE A 757 -28.56 -6.04 9.96
C ILE A 757 -27.98 -4.69 9.55
N ASP A 758 -28.83 -3.66 9.42
CA ASP A 758 -28.40 -2.31 9.09
C ASP A 758 -27.55 -1.66 10.19
N ALA A 759 -27.78 -1.99 11.46
CA ALA A 759 -26.97 -1.52 12.59
C ALA A 759 -25.58 -2.20 12.62
N ASP A 760 -25.49 -3.51 12.40
CA ASP A 760 -24.20 -4.21 12.28
C ASP A 760 -23.41 -3.70 11.06
N ALA A 761 -24.06 -3.48 9.91
CA ALA A 761 -23.40 -2.95 8.72
C ALA A 761 -22.87 -1.52 8.92
N ARG A 762 -23.70 -0.59 9.45
CA ARG A 762 -23.25 0.77 9.80
C ARG A 762 -22.18 0.80 10.88
N LEU A 763 -22.24 -0.12 11.85
CA LEU A 763 -21.19 -0.30 12.86
C LEU A 763 -19.88 -0.67 12.16
N GLY A 764 -19.87 -1.71 11.32
CA GLY A 764 -18.66 -2.10 10.58
C GLY A 764 -18.07 -0.94 9.78
N GLN A 765 -18.89 -0.19 9.04
CA GLN A 765 -18.46 0.97 8.26
C GLN A 765 -17.82 2.03 9.16
N LYS A 766 -18.43 2.36 10.31
CA LYS A 766 -17.87 3.29 11.31
C LYS A 766 -16.55 2.78 11.91
N LEU A 767 -16.38 1.47 12.06
CA LEU A 767 -15.15 0.84 12.56
C LEU A 767 -14.13 0.52 11.44
N GLY A 768 -14.28 1.09 10.24
CA GLY A 768 -13.31 0.96 9.14
C GLY A 768 -13.41 -0.34 8.32
N VAL A 769 -14.46 -1.14 8.49
CA VAL A 769 -14.71 -2.32 7.64
C VAL A 769 -15.11 -1.86 6.24
N ARG A 770 -14.25 -2.14 5.25
CA ARG A 770 -14.42 -1.78 3.83
C ARG A 770 -14.87 -2.96 2.94
N GLY A 771 -15.01 -4.16 3.51
CA GLY A 771 -15.37 -5.39 2.80
C GLY A 771 -15.31 -6.60 3.74
N THR A 772 -15.69 -7.78 3.23
CA THR A 772 -15.84 -9.00 4.04
C THR A 772 -14.97 -10.17 3.55
N PRO A 773 -14.53 -11.07 4.44
CA PRO A 773 -14.71 -11.02 5.89
C PRO A 773 -13.75 -10.01 6.53
N ALA A 774 -14.12 -9.46 7.68
CA ALA A 774 -13.25 -8.63 8.50
C ALA A 774 -13.43 -8.96 9.99
N PHE A 775 -12.34 -8.93 10.73
CA PHE A 775 -12.27 -9.46 12.10
C PHE A 775 -11.74 -8.42 13.08
N PHE A 776 -12.24 -8.44 14.32
CA PHE A 776 -11.64 -7.71 15.44
C PHE A 776 -11.30 -8.71 16.55
N VAL A 777 -10.01 -9.00 16.73
CA VAL A 777 -9.51 -9.90 17.79
C VAL A 777 -9.18 -9.05 19.01
N ASN A 778 -10.01 -9.11 20.06
CA ASN A 778 -9.95 -8.22 21.23
C ASN A 778 -9.80 -6.72 20.86
N GLY A 779 -10.45 -6.30 19.77
CA GLY A 779 -10.44 -4.92 19.25
C GLY A 779 -9.37 -4.62 18.20
N ARG A 780 -8.49 -5.57 17.86
CA ARG A 780 -7.46 -5.39 16.81
C ARG A 780 -8.00 -5.85 15.45
N LEU A 781 -8.07 -4.94 14.48
CA LEU A 781 -8.60 -5.18 13.14
C LEU A 781 -7.69 -6.11 12.32
N LEU A 782 -8.28 -7.16 11.75
CA LEU A 782 -7.68 -8.08 10.79
C LEU A 782 -8.63 -8.22 9.60
N SER A 783 -8.27 -7.66 8.45
CA SER A 783 -9.13 -7.58 7.26
C SER A 783 -8.86 -8.70 6.25
N GLY A 784 -9.91 -9.18 5.57
CA GLY A 784 -9.85 -10.18 4.50
C GLY A 784 -9.88 -11.63 4.99
N ALA A 785 -9.99 -12.57 4.03
CA ALA A 785 -9.90 -14.00 4.30
C ALA A 785 -8.44 -14.42 4.53
N GLN A 786 -7.97 -14.20 5.75
CA GLN A 786 -6.59 -14.44 6.19
C GLN A 786 -6.31 -15.94 6.45
N PRO A 787 -5.05 -16.39 6.36
CA PRO A 787 -4.65 -17.76 6.70
C PRO A 787 -4.69 -17.99 8.22
N LEU A 788 -4.83 -19.25 8.63
CA LEU A 788 -4.93 -19.68 10.03
C LEU A 788 -3.76 -19.17 10.88
N GLU A 789 -2.55 -19.18 10.32
CA GLU A 789 -1.30 -18.78 10.97
C GLU A 789 -1.34 -17.31 11.44
N ARG A 790 -2.04 -16.43 10.71
CA ARG A 790 -2.20 -15.02 11.07
C ARG A 790 -3.29 -14.80 12.12
N PHE A 791 -4.27 -15.70 12.23
CA PHE A 791 -5.15 -15.76 13.39
C PHE A 791 -4.41 -16.29 14.62
N GLU A 792 -3.61 -17.34 14.49
CA GLU A 792 -2.87 -17.96 15.60
C GLU A 792 -1.89 -17.00 16.28
N SER A 793 -1.10 -16.22 15.50
CA SER A 793 -0.24 -15.16 16.07
C SER A 793 -1.07 -14.17 16.90
N LEU A 794 -2.11 -13.61 16.26
CA LEU A 794 -2.94 -12.57 16.86
C LEU A 794 -3.72 -13.05 18.09
N VAL A 795 -4.19 -14.31 18.09
CA VAL A 795 -4.82 -14.94 19.25
C VAL A 795 -3.79 -15.20 20.36
N LYS A 796 -2.58 -15.66 20.05
CA LYS A 796 -1.53 -15.89 21.06
C LYS A 796 -1.18 -14.58 21.79
N GLU A 797 -0.93 -13.52 21.06
CA GLU A 797 -0.61 -12.18 21.61
C GLU A 797 -1.74 -11.63 22.49
N GLU A 798 -2.99 -11.87 22.09
CA GLU A 798 -4.17 -11.47 22.87
C GLU A 798 -4.47 -12.39 24.06
N LEU A 799 -4.10 -13.68 24.01
CA LEU A 799 -4.12 -14.57 25.16
C LEU A 799 -3.10 -14.14 26.23
N GLU A 800 -1.90 -13.75 25.82
CA GLU A 800 -0.88 -13.23 26.73
C GLU A 800 -1.35 -11.91 27.37
N SER A 801 -1.88 -10.98 26.56
CA SER A 801 -2.49 -9.73 27.04
C SER A 801 -3.65 -9.97 28.03
N ALA A 802 -4.55 -10.90 27.71
CA ALA A 802 -5.68 -11.27 28.54
C ALA A 802 -5.27 -11.95 29.86
N ARG A 803 -4.30 -12.87 29.81
CA ARG A 803 -3.80 -13.58 31.00
C ARG A 803 -3.12 -12.61 31.97
N ASN A 804 -2.44 -11.59 31.46
CA ASN A 804 -1.87 -10.52 32.29
C ASN A 804 -2.96 -9.69 33.01
N LEU A 805 -4.08 -9.37 32.35
CA LEU A 805 -5.22 -8.71 33.01
C LEU A 805 -5.87 -9.60 34.08
N VAL A 806 -6.01 -10.90 33.84
CA VAL A 806 -6.57 -11.86 34.80
C VAL A 806 -5.64 -12.04 36.01
N ALA A 807 -4.32 -12.11 35.79
CA ALA A 807 -3.33 -12.09 36.87
C ALA A 807 -3.37 -10.78 37.68
N GLY A 808 -3.68 -9.65 37.02
CA GLY A 808 -3.97 -8.36 37.65
C GLY A 808 -5.36 -8.26 38.32
N GLY A 809 -6.11 -9.35 38.44
CA GLY A 809 -7.40 -9.40 39.13
C GLY A 809 -8.63 -9.11 38.28
N THR A 810 -8.49 -8.93 36.97
CA THR A 810 -9.64 -8.75 36.06
C THR A 810 -10.41 -10.07 35.91
N PRO A 811 -11.73 -10.12 36.17
CA PRO A 811 -12.52 -11.33 35.91
C PRO A 811 -12.47 -11.72 34.42
N ARG A 812 -12.34 -13.01 34.11
CA ARG A 812 -12.28 -13.52 32.72
C ARG A 812 -13.38 -12.97 31.81
N SER A 813 -14.62 -12.92 32.31
CA SER A 813 -15.78 -12.35 31.63
C SER A 813 -15.69 -10.86 31.27
N ARG A 814 -14.83 -10.09 31.97
CA ARG A 814 -14.60 -8.65 31.77
C ARG A 814 -13.29 -8.33 31.06
N VAL A 815 -12.50 -9.33 30.67
CA VAL A 815 -11.24 -9.15 29.92
C VAL A 815 -11.44 -8.36 28.64
N TYR A 816 -12.49 -8.67 27.87
CA TYR A 816 -12.80 -7.92 26.65
C TYR A 816 -13.06 -6.44 26.98
N ASP A 817 -14.06 -6.16 27.81
CA ASP A 817 -14.43 -4.80 28.23
C ASP A 817 -13.23 -3.99 28.76
N ALA A 818 -12.37 -4.62 29.57
CA ALA A 818 -11.18 -4.02 30.14
C ALA A 818 -10.09 -3.70 29.09
N LEU A 819 -9.82 -4.61 28.15
CA LEU A 819 -8.94 -4.33 26.99
C LEU A 819 -9.53 -3.21 26.12
N CYS A 820 -10.86 -3.15 26.00
CA CYS A 820 -11.61 -2.19 25.20
C CYS A 820 -11.85 -0.83 25.88
N GLY A 821 -11.35 -0.61 27.10
CA GLY A 821 -11.53 0.64 27.85
C GLY A 821 -12.95 0.91 28.35
N VAL A 822 -13.85 -0.08 28.27
CA VAL A 822 -15.25 0.03 28.70
C VAL A 822 -15.31 -0.17 30.21
N ARG A 823 -15.39 0.94 30.95
CA ARG A 823 -15.56 0.96 32.42
C ARG A 823 -16.96 0.50 32.80
#